data_AF-A0A6J8E4W3-F1
#
_entry.id   AF-A0A6J8E4W3-F1
#
_cell.length_a   1.000
_cell.length_b   1.000
_cell.length_c   1.000
_cell.angle_alpha   90.00
_cell.angle_beta   90.00
_cell.angle_gamma   90.00
#
_symmetry.space_group_name_H-M   'P 1'
#
loop_
_entity.id
_entity.type
_entity.pdbx_description
1 polymer ?
#
loop_
_entity_poly.entity_id
_entity_poly.type
_entity_poly.pdbx_seq_one_letter_code
_entity_poly.pdbx_strand_id
1 'polypeptide(L)'
;MDPKIKQISDYSCKADSYESVWTNGGRFTGNDAIDFPQCDCSSGFQVCPAGAGGPEPPKKLLPTTDYLYNMTGRNISDWLVKTMKPFQKKRYGGFSFGDINNISLSLNTSRILEIFEDILYNLTQTSTNTSEFWNDLEDILEDAVTQDTVKVWYNNKGWTAIVSYMNVMNNLILRSRLSPGQNPEQYGITTVNYPMNATVKQFTEETLRESFIDVTIAICMIFAMSFIPASFVMVLIEERSSNSKHLQFVSGVNPFIYWLANFLWDMVNYMIPSILCIIIFLCFQTKSYVGPGNLEVLIVLLVLYGFAMTPLMYPFTRFFSVPSTAMVVLTSVNIFLGTTSTLATFIIEFLERDDEELKNVNAILKKAFLLLPQYCLGRGLTDMSRNQLWADNSDIISPGSYEKVWKSPFEFDQVGRNLLSMFCIGLLFFILNLLIEYNFFLSRSWSCFWNSKPNFKSLADEDIDVTNERKRINNKQTKDDVLIIDNLTKVYRLHGKKGRNIAVDRSCFGVPNGQCFGLLGVNGAGKTTTFKMLTGDVDVTQGNATLNGHSILKDLEKVRLDLGYCPQFDAFDPLLTGREILCFFARLRGIQEKDIKQITEWGIRKLGLIQYGDKRSGDYSGGNKRKLSTAISLIGNPSVIFMDEPTTGMDPHLGDSIFPVNCINNPIVKDGRSVCMEECEALCNRLAIMVNGRLKCIGSTQHLKNRFGVVNVFGDPELKEEHNNMLQYQLNSKIKLSRIFGQMEAVRDNLKIEDYSVSQTTLDQVFIHFASKQTDMLDDELSNEKMSSHRGKQLSFRNSIVPDDSDMESVTGSTADLMTHERRLHIYGSFRGETTDDESLAGSTVGLIVSNVLKDYVCQISVGAVSGIPNLILKSLADEDIDVTNERKRINKKQTKDDVLIVDNLTKVYRLHGKKGRNIAVDRSCFGVPNGQCFSLLGVNGAGKTSIFQMLTGDVGVTQGHATLNGHCIIKDLEKVRLDLGYCPQLDAFDPLLTAKESLYFFARLRGIKEKDIKQITEWGIHKLRLIQYGDRIAYDLSGVNRRKLSTAISLIGNPSVIFMDEPTTGMDPHARRFLWNCINNIVKDGRSVVLTSHSMEECEALCNRLAIMVSGRFKCMGSIQHLKNR
;
A
#
# COMPACT_ATOMS: atom_id res chain seq x y z
N MET A 1 3.45 38.03 -49.57
CA MET A 1 4.70 38.70 -49.16
C MET A 1 5.38 39.18 -50.43
N ASP A 2 5.60 40.49 -50.52
CA ASP A 2 6.17 41.18 -51.68
C ASP A 2 7.67 40.82 -51.84
N PRO A 3 8.15 40.42 -53.04
CA PRO A 3 9.54 40.03 -53.27
C PRO A 3 10.58 41.16 -53.09
N LYS A 4 10.16 42.39 -52.74
CA LYS A 4 11.07 43.52 -52.48
C LYS A 4 11.45 43.74 -51.01
N ILE A 5 11.04 42.86 -50.09
CA ILE A 5 11.49 42.94 -48.68
C ILE A 5 12.76 42.12 -48.50
N LYS A 6 13.93 42.77 -48.59
CA LYS A 6 15.19 42.17 -48.11
C LYS A 6 15.14 42.10 -46.58
N GLN A 7 14.76 40.94 -46.03
CA GLN A 7 14.93 40.64 -44.62
C GLN A 7 16.44 40.56 -44.31
N ILE A 8 16.95 41.52 -43.54
CA ILE A 8 18.30 41.46 -42.96
C ILE A 8 18.14 40.73 -41.62
N SER A 9 17.89 39.42 -41.67
CA SER A 9 17.96 38.54 -40.50
C SER A 9 19.27 37.78 -40.56
N ASP A 10 20.07 37.98 -39.52
CA ASP A 10 21.35 37.34 -39.24
C ASP A 10 22.52 37.76 -40.14
N TYR A 11 23.41 38.59 -39.58
CA TYR A 11 24.63 39.02 -40.26
C TYR A 11 25.52 37.81 -40.53
N SER A 12 25.57 37.37 -41.79
CA SER A 12 26.71 36.61 -42.27
C SER A 12 27.96 37.44 -42.02
N CYS A 13 29.00 36.83 -41.43
CA CYS A 13 30.25 37.54 -41.19
C CYS A 13 30.78 38.11 -42.52
N LYS A 14 30.85 39.43 -42.64
CA LYS A 14 31.59 40.08 -43.73
C LYS A 14 33.02 40.22 -43.27
N ALA A 15 33.91 39.40 -43.82
CA ALA A 15 35.33 39.34 -43.45
C ALA A 15 36.11 40.64 -43.77
N ASP A 16 35.60 41.50 -44.64
CA ASP A 16 36.31 42.71 -45.06
C ASP A 16 35.42 43.94 -44.97
N SER A 17 35.54 44.71 -43.88
CA SER A 17 35.24 46.13 -43.93
C SER A 17 36.57 46.86 -44.12
N TYR A 18 36.81 47.30 -45.35
CA TYR A 18 37.83 48.27 -45.77
C TYR A 18 38.22 49.25 -44.66
N GLU A 19 39.52 49.58 -44.58
CA GLU A 19 40.03 50.77 -43.88
C GLU A 19 39.08 51.95 -44.11
N SER A 20 38.28 52.28 -43.09
CA SER A 20 37.46 53.48 -43.14
C SER A 20 38.36 54.62 -42.72
N VAL A 21 38.99 55.25 -43.72
CA VAL A 21 39.66 56.54 -43.53
C VAL A 21 38.59 57.54 -43.11
N TRP A 22 38.61 57.90 -41.83
CA TRP A 22 37.75 58.94 -41.26
C TRP A 22 38.19 60.29 -41.83
N THR A 23 37.33 60.98 -42.59
CA THR A 23 37.63 62.33 -43.03
C THR A 23 37.48 63.31 -41.86
N ASN A 24 38.59 63.94 -41.49
CA ASN A 24 38.71 64.85 -40.37
C ASN A 24 37.95 66.16 -40.60
N GLY A 25 36.75 66.28 -40.01
CA GLY A 25 36.07 67.54 -39.78
C GLY A 25 36.25 68.03 -38.35
N GLY A 26 37.43 68.57 -38.00
CA GLY A 26 37.66 69.31 -36.74
C GLY A 26 38.92 68.93 -35.96
N ARG A 27 39.94 69.81 -36.04
CA ARG A 27 41.23 69.85 -35.31
C ARG A 27 41.52 68.76 -34.27
N PHE A 28 42.29 67.74 -34.69
CA PHE A 28 43.34 67.12 -33.89
C PHE A 28 44.59 66.99 -34.79
N THR A 29 45.70 67.58 -34.37
CA THR A 29 47.02 67.40 -34.99
C THR A 29 47.75 66.31 -34.21
N GLY A 30 47.89 65.12 -34.80
CA GLY A 30 48.67 64.01 -34.24
C GLY A 30 48.52 62.73 -35.05
N ASN A 31 49.64 62.10 -35.42
CA ASN A 31 49.73 60.82 -36.11
C ASN A 31 49.41 59.65 -35.16
N ASP A 32 48.17 59.50 -34.73
CA ASP A 32 47.71 58.29 -34.04
C ASP A 32 46.49 57.72 -34.78
N ALA A 33 46.70 56.66 -35.55
CA ALA A 33 45.61 55.79 -35.98
C ALA A 33 45.10 55.07 -34.73
N ILE A 34 43.96 55.51 -34.18
CA ILE A 34 43.32 54.82 -33.06
C ILE A 34 42.69 53.54 -33.60
N ASP A 35 43.35 52.41 -33.35
CA ASP A 35 42.81 51.08 -33.66
C ASP A 35 41.63 50.76 -32.73
N PHE A 36 40.44 50.57 -33.32
CA PHE A 36 39.24 50.14 -32.60
C PHE A 36 39.17 48.61 -32.58
N PRO A 37 38.64 47.99 -31.50
CA PRO A 37 38.59 46.54 -31.40
C PRO A 37 37.67 45.96 -32.49
N GLN A 38 38.18 45.01 -33.27
CA GLN A 38 37.42 44.39 -34.36
C GLN A 38 36.36 43.41 -33.83
N CYS A 39 35.34 43.16 -34.64
CA CYS A 39 34.28 42.22 -34.30
C CYS A 39 34.74 40.78 -34.54
N ASP A 40 34.40 39.89 -33.62
CA ASP A 40 34.63 38.45 -33.75
C ASP A 40 33.47 37.79 -34.51
N CYS A 41 33.81 36.82 -35.36
CA CYS A 41 32.89 36.05 -36.19
C CYS A 41 32.96 34.54 -35.93
N SER A 42 33.71 34.11 -34.92
CA SER A 42 33.93 32.70 -34.56
C SER A 42 32.65 31.87 -34.40
N SER A 43 31.55 32.48 -33.95
CA SER A 43 30.25 31.82 -33.72
C SER A 43 29.35 31.71 -34.97
N GLY A 44 29.83 32.12 -36.15
CA GLY A 44 29.02 32.26 -37.36
C GLY A 44 28.26 33.59 -37.45
N PHE A 45 28.24 34.38 -36.37
CA PHE A 45 27.65 35.72 -36.30
C PHE A 45 28.67 36.75 -35.76
N GLN A 46 28.85 37.88 -36.44
CA GLN A 46 28.52 39.22 -35.90
C GLN A 46 28.78 39.66 -34.44
N VAL A 47 29.83 39.28 -33.69
CA VAL A 47 29.98 39.70 -32.27
C VAL A 47 31.02 40.80 -32.07
N CYS A 48 30.55 42.03 -31.84
CA CYS A 48 31.42 43.19 -31.63
C CYS A 48 31.62 43.52 -30.13
N PRO A 49 32.86 43.72 -29.64
CA PRO A 49 33.14 44.19 -28.29
C PRO A 49 32.76 45.67 -28.10
N ALA A 50 32.65 46.13 -26.85
CA ALA A 50 32.37 47.53 -26.53
C ALA A 50 33.49 48.43 -27.09
N GLY A 51 33.11 49.46 -27.86
CA GLY A 51 34.05 50.37 -28.53
C GLY A 51 34.34 50.06 -30.01
N ALA A 52 33.88 48.91 -30.54
CA ALA A 52 34.09 48.51 -31.94
C ALA A 52 33.43 49.46 -32.97
N GLY A 53 32.41 50.21 -32.57
CA GLY A 53 31.70 51.20 -33.40
C GLY A 53 32.37 52.59 -33.48
N GLY A 54 33.58 52.74 -32.95
CA GLY A 54 34.25 54.04 -32.81
C GLY A 54 33.73 54.89 -31.62
N PRO A 55 34.23 56.12 -31.44
CA PRO A 55 33.81 57.00 -30.34
C PRO A 55 32.33 57.37 -30.46
N GLU A 56 31.65 57.58 -29.32
CA GLU A 56 30.22 57.93 -29.32
C GLU A 56 29.96 59.18 -30.20
N PRO A 57 29.00 59.11 -31.13
CA PRO A 57 28.64 60.27 -31.95
C PRO A 57 28.00 61.36 -31.08
N PRO A 58 28.13 62.64 -31.46
CA PRO A 58 27.54 63.74 -30.72
C PRO A 58 26.02 63.55 -30.61
N LYS A 59 25.50 63.60 -29.38
CA LYS A 59 24.08 63.36 -29.07
C LYS A 59 23.41 64.60 -28.51
N LYS A 60 22.17 64.82 -28.90
CA LYS A 60 21.28 65.87 -28.37
C LYS A 60 20.15 65.22 -27.60
N LEU A 61 19.90 65.67 -26.38
CA LEU A 61 18.71 65.27 -25.63
C LEU A 61 17.49 65.98 -26.24
N LEU A 62 16.50 65.19 -26.65
CA LEU A 62 15.23 65.69 -27.16
C LEU A 62 14.26 66.03 -26.01
N PRO A 63 13.26 66.89 -26.23
CA PRO A 63 12.19 67.14 -25.26
C PRO A 63 11.44 65.87 -24.85
N THR A 64 11.41 64.85 -25.71
CA THR A 64 10.82 63.53 -25.44
C THR A 64 11.69 62.64 -24.56
N THR A 65 12.77 63.17 -23.97
CA THR A 65 13.80 62.46 -23.16
C THR A 65 14.69 61.48 -23.93
N ASP A 66 14.46 61.31 -25.23
CA ASP A 66 15.29 60.48 -26.10
C ASP A 66 16.59 61.19 -26.48
N TYR A 67 17.66 60.42 -26.72
CA TYR A 67 18.91 60.94 -27.27
C TYR A 67 18.93 60.80 -28.80
N LEU A 68 18.97 61.92 -29.51
CA LEU A 68 19.19 61.95 -30.96
C LEU A 68 20.69 62.01 -31.25
N TYR A 69 21.21 60.98 -31.90
CA TYR A 69 22.63 60.88 -32.27
C TYR A 69 22.85 61.44 -33.68
N ASN A 70 23.78 62.38 -33.82
CA ASN A 70 24.18 62.91 -35.12
C ASN A 70 25.24 61.99 -35.77
N MET A 71 24.88 61.41 -36.91
CA MET A 71 25.68 60.42 -37.64
C MET A 71 26.34 60.98 -38.92
N THR A 72 26.35 62.30 -39.13
CA THR A 72 26.93 62.93 -40.33
C THR A 72 28.38 62.49 -40.54
N GLY A 73 28.72 62.06 -41.76
CA GLY A 73 30.06 61.61 -42.12
C GLY A 73 30.43 60.19 -41.65
N ARG A 74 29.51 59.44 -41.05
CA ARG A 74 29.74 58.04 -40.63
C ARG A 74 28.98 57.04 -41.51
N ASN A 75 29.53 55.84 -41.65
CA ASN A 75 28.82 54.71 -42.25
C ASN A 75 27.73 54.21 -41.27
N ILE A 76 26.49 54.65 -41.48
CA ILE A 76 25.34 54.36 -40.61
C ILE A 76 25.10 52.85 -40.52
N SER A 77 25.14 52.13 -41.65
CA SER A 77 24.89 50.69 -41.71
C SER A 77 25.87 49.92 -40.83
N ASP A 78 27.18 50.18 -40.98
CA ASP A 78 28.23 49.51 -40.20
C ASP A 78 28.12 49.83 -38.70
N TRP A 79 27.87 51.11 -38.35
CA TRP A 79 27.67 51.51 -36.97
C TRP A 79 26.45 50.85 -36.33
N LEU A 80 25.33 50.75 -37.06
CA LEU A 80 24.11 50.09 -36.58
C LEU A 80 24.38 48.62 -36.24
N VAL A 81 25.17 47.91 -37.07
CA VAL A 81 25.57 46.51 -36.83
C VAL A 81 26.45 46.41 -35.57
N LYS A 82 27.55 47.17 -35.54
CA LYS A 82 28.57 47.06 -34.49
C LYS A 82 28.07 47.47 -33.11
N THR A 83 27.08 48.36 -33.05
CA THR A 83 26.49 48.86 -31.79
C THR A 83 25.12 48.25 -31.47
N MET A 84 24.70 47.20 -32.19
CA MET A 84 23.37 46.62 -32.01
C MET A 84 23.12 46.09 -30.60
N LYS A 85 24.06 45.31 -30.02
CA LYS A 85 23.93 44.73 -28.67
C LYS A 85 23.66 45.77 -27.57
N PRO A 86 24.46 46.84 -27.41
CA PRO A 86 24.23 47.84 -26.36
C PRO A 86 22.94 48.67 -26.56
N PHE A 87 22.43 48.81 -27.78
CA PHE A 87 21.27 49.66 -28.10
C PHE A 87 19.99 48.90 -28.48
N GLN A 88 19.97 47.55 -28.41
CA GLN A 88 18.89 46.70 -28.92
C GLN A 88 17.50 47.02 -28.35
N LYS A 89 17.42 47.43 -27.07
CA LYS A 89 16.16 47.79 -26.40
C LYS A 89 15.88 49.31 -26.36
N LYS A 90 16.80 50.12 -26.90
CA LYS A 90 16.74 51.59 -26.83
C LYS A 90 16.61 52.27 -28.20
N ARG A 91 17.02 51.60 -29.28
CA ARG A 91 17.04 52.15 -30.65
C ARG A 91 16.05 51.40 -31.54
N TYR A 92 14.91 52.03 -31.80
CA TYR A 92 13.84 51.48 -32.64
C TYR A 92 13.76 52.10 -34.04
N GLY A 93 14.48 53.20 -34.28
CA GLY A 93 14.54 53.83 -35.59
C GLY A 93 15.30 55.16 -35.60
N GLY A 94 15.39 55.77 -36.77
CA GLY A 94 16.11 57.01 -37.06
C GLY A 94 15.90 57.46 -38.51
N PHE A 95 16.55 58.55 -38.90
CA PHE A 95 16.36 59.19 -40.21
C PHE A 95 17.72 59.56 -40.82
N SER A 96 17.86 59.45 -42.14
CA SER A 96 19.00 59.98 -42.89
C SER A 96 18.51 60.83 -44.05
N PHE A 97 19.07 62.04 -44.17
CA PHE A 97 18.67 63.08 -45.13
C PHE A 97 19.77 63.29 -46.19
N GLY A 98 19.39 63.70 -47.40
CA GLY A 98 20.33 64.15 -48.43
C GLY A 98 20.98 63.03 -49.26
N ASP A 99 20.29 61.89 -49.44
CA ASP A 99 20.73 60.85 -50.38
C ASP A 99 20.33 61.31 -51.80
N ILE A 100 21.32 61.76 -52.58
CA ILE A 100 21.09 62.23 -53.95
C ILE A 100 21.14 61.01 -54.87
N ASN A 101 20.05 60.72 -55.58
CA ASN A 101 20.05 59.71 -56.62
C ASN A 101 21.02 60.14 -57.72
N ASN A 102 22.06 59.34 -58.03
CA ASN A 102 23.03 59.65 -59.11
C ASN A 102 22.37 59.88 -60.50
N ILE A 103 21.10 59.50 -60.66
CA ILE A 103 20.30 59.71 -61.87
C ILE A 103 19.92 61.19 -62.05
N SER A 104 19.78 61.97 -60.98
CA SER A 104 19.37 63.39 -61.07
C SER A 104 20.51 64.35 -61.43
N LEU A 105 21.78 63.91 -61.34
CA LEU A 105 22.95 64.74 -61.65
C LEU A 105 23.24 64.88 -63.17
N SER A 106 22.63 64.04 -64.02
CA SER A 106 22.86 64.05 -65.48
C SER A 106 21.73 64.69 -66.30
N LEU A 107 20.62 65.07 -65.66
CA LEU A 107 19.44 65.60 -66.34
C LEU A 107 19.27 67.09 -66.00
N ASN A 108 19.64 67.95 -66.95
CA ASN A 108 19.41 69.40 -66.85
C ASN A 108 17.92 69.69 -67.09
N THR A 109 17.18 69.96 -66.02
CA THR A 109 15.71 70.02 -65.99
C THR A 109 15.13 71.07 -66.94
N SER A 110 15.79 72.22 -67.11
CA SER A 110 15.35 73.25 -68.06
C SER A 110 15.44 72.80 -69.52
N ARG A 111 16.43 71.96 -69.86
CA ARG A 111 16.62 71.45 -71.22
C ARG A 111 15.60 70.37 -71.61
N ILE A 112 15.14 69.60 -70.62
CA ILE A 112 14.12 68.57 -70.85
C ILE A 112 12.76 69.22 -71.05
N LEU A 113 12.41 70.23 -70.25
CA LEU A 113 11.18 71.00 -70.43
C LEU A 113 11.15 71.73 -71.79
N GLU A 114 12.28 72.27 -72.27
CA GLU A 114 12.38 72.85 -73.62
C GLU A 114 12.17 71.81 -74.74
N ILE A 115 12.82 70.64 -74.63
CA ILE A 115 12.61 69.53 -75.59
C ILE A 115 11.17 69.02 -75.53
N PHE A 116 10.54 69.07 -74.35
CA PHE A 116 9.18 68.64 -74.12
C PHE A 116 8.17 69.58 -74.77
N GLU A 117 8.33 70.90 -74.61
CA GLU A 117 7.48 71.89 -75.28
C GLU A 117 7.61 71.82 -76.82
N ASP A 118 8.81 71.59 -77.36
CA ASP A 118 9.04 71.43 -78.80
C ASP A 118 8.40 70.15 -79.38
N ILE A 119 8.36 69.06 -78.61
CA ILE A 119 7.71 67.81 -79.00
C ILE A 119 6.18 67.92 -78.89
N LEU A 120 5.68 68.60 -77.85
CA LEU A 120 4.25 68.86 -77.64
C LEU A 120 3.69 69.75 -78.77
N TYR A 121 4.44 70.76 -79.21
CA TYR A 121 4.06 71.64 -80.30
C TYR A 121 3.99 70.92 -81.66
N ASN A 122 4.88 69.95 -81.92
CA ASN A 122 4.89 69.20 -83.19
C ASN A 122 3.85 68.07 -83.27
N LEU A 123 3.47 67.47 -82.13
CA LEU A 123 2.53 66.33 -82.10
C LEU A 123 1.04 66.74 -82.03
N THR A 124 0.75 67.97 -81.60
CA THR A 124 -0.63 68.49 -81.53
C THR A 124 -1.34 68.57 -82.89
N GLN A 125 -0.61 68.48 -84.01
CA GLN A 125 -1.23 68.44 -85.33
C GLN A 125 -1.73 67.06 -85.81
N THR A 126 -1.46 65.94 -85.12
CA THR A 126 -1.72 64.61 -85.74
C THR A 126 -2.51 63.56 -84.95
N SER A 127 -2.93 63.73 -83.68
CA SER A 127 -3.95 62.84 -83.07
C SER A 127 -4.48 63.32 -81.71
N THR A 128 -5.72 62.96 -81.37
CA THR A 128 -6.44 63.35 -80.13
C THR A 128 -6.45 62.30 -79.01
N ASN A 129 -5.58 61.27 -79.05
CA ASN A 129 -5.61 60.14 -78.09
C ASN A 129 -4.27 59.90 -77.36
N THR A 130 -3.61 60.97 -76.92
CA THR A 130 -2.30 60.87 -76.28
C THR A 130 -2.21 61.48 -74.86
N SER A 131 -3.27 62.11 -74.32
CA SER A 131 -3.19 62.87 -73.06
C SER A 131 -2.91 62.03 -71.81
N GLU A 132 -3.36 60.78 -71.76
CA GLU A 132 -3.19 59.92 -70.56
C GLU A 132 -1.74 59.41 -70.44
N PHE A 133 -1.13 59.03 -71.56
CA PHE A 133 0.29 58.63 -71.62
C PHE A 133 1.24 59.79 -71.28
N TRP A 134 0.91 61.02 -71.70
CA TRP A 134 1.76 62.18 -71.43
C TRP A 134 1.66 62.66 -69.99
N ASN A 135 0.48 62.60 -69.35
CA ASN A 135 0.34 62.90 -67.92
C ASN A 135 1.07 61.86 -67.05
N ASP A 136 0.95 60.57 -67.37
CA ASP A 136 1.69 59.52 -66.66
C ASP A 136 3.22 59.68 -66.85
N LEU A 137 3.67 60.15 -68.02
CA LEU A 137 5.09 60.40 -68.28
C LEU A 137 5.61 61.67 -67.60
N GLU A 138 4.76 62.70 -67.47
CA GLU A 138 5.04 63.93 -66.71
C GLU A 138 5.17 63.63 -65.21
N ASP A 139 4.24 62.84 -64.64
CA ASP A 139 4.31 62.36 -63.25
C ASP A 139 5.56 61.50 -63.00
N ILE A 140 5.91 60.61 -63.94
CA ILE A 140 7.14 59.78 -63.86
C ILE A 140 8.41 60.64 -63.95
N LEU A 141 8.40 61.69 -64.76
CA LEU A 141 9.54 62.61 -64.90
C LEU A 141 9.67 63.54 -63.69
N GLU A 142 8.57 64.02 -63.11
CA GLU A 142 8.59 64.76 -61.83
C GLU A 142 9.10 63.88 -60.68
N ASP A 143 8.65 62.62 -60.59
CA ASP A 143 9.12 61.67 -59.57
C ASP A 143 10.61 61.31 -59.74
N ALA A 144 11.10 61.24 -60.98
CA ALA A 144 12.51 60.99 -61.31
C ALA A 144 13.43 62.18 -61.01
N VAL A 145 12.87 63.39 -60.90
CA VAL A 145 13.59 64.66 -60.67
C VAL A 145 13.68 65.03 -59.19
N THR A 146 13.14 64.20 -58.29
CA THR A 146 13.18 64.42 -56.83
C THR A 146 14.60 64.66 -56.30
N GLN A 147 14.87 65.89 -55.86
CA GLN A 147 16.23 66.35 -55.48
C GLN A 147 16.61 66.00 -54.03
N ASP A 148 15.64 65.83 -53.13
CA ASP A 148 15.87 65.54 -51.71
C ASP A 148 15.07 64.31 -51.24
N THR A 149 15.74 63.16 -51.12
CA THR A 149 15.13 61.96 -50.54
C THR A 149 15.44 61.83 -49.05
N VAL A 150 14.51 61.28 -48.28
CA VAL A 150 14.71 60.94 -46.87
C VAL A 150 14.48 59.46 -46.64
N LYS A 151 15.40 58.83 -45.92
CA LYS A 151 15.36 57.40 -45.62
C LYS A 151 15.11 57.19 -44.13
N VAL A 152 14.02 56.49 -43.84
CA VAL A 152 13.64 56.09 -42.48
C VAL A 152 14.30 54.76 -42.16
N TRP A 153 15.10 54.74 -41.11
CA TRP A 153 15.66 53.52 -40.52
C TRP A 153 14.74 53.08 -39.40
N TYR A 154 14.32 51.82 -39.37
CA TYR A 154 13.50 51.28 -38.29
C TYR A 154 13.94 49.86 -37.93
N ASN A 155 13.67 49.47 -36.69
CA ASN A 155 13.95 48.15 -36.15
C ASN A 155 12.67 47.31 -36.15
N ASN A 156 12.62 46.27 -36.99
CA ASN A 156 11.45 45.41 -37.14
C ASN A 156 11.16 44.51 -35.91
N LYS A 157 12.00 44.54 -34.86
CA LYS A 157 11.66 43.93 -33.57
C LYS A 157 10.53 44.68 -32.85
N GLY A 158 10.35 45.97 -33.13
CA GLY A 158 9.20 46.72 -32.64
C GLY A 158 8.03 46.57 -33.61
N TRP A 159 6.92 45.98 -33.14
CA TRP A 159 5.76 45.62 -33.98
C TRP A 159 5.14 46.85 -34.67
N THR A 160 5.20 48.02 -34.04
CA THR A 160 4.68 49.30 -34.55
C THR A 160 5.77 50.27 -34.98
N ALA A 161 7.05 49.86 -34.96
CA ALA A 161 8.18 50.77 -35.19
C ALA A 161 8.11 51.40 -36.58
N ILE A 162 7.83 50.61 -37.62
CA ILE A 162 7.74 51.10 -39.00
C ILE A 162 6.74 52.24 -39.15
N VAL A 163 5.50 52.04 -38.66
CA VAL A 163 4.43 53.05 -38.77
C VAL A 163 4.74 54.27 -37.90
N SER A 164 5.34 54.06 -36.72
CA SER A 164 5.67 55.13 -35.79
C SER A 164 6.74 56.08 -36.34
N TYR A 165 7.86 55.53 -36.84
CA TYR A 165 8.93 56.36 -37.41
C TYR A 165 8.53 56.99 -38.74
N MET A 166 7.69 56.33 -39.54
CA MET A 166 7.11 56.95 -40.74
C MET A 166 6.22 58.16 -40.37
N ASN A 167 5.38 58.04 -39.35
CA ASN A 167 4.56 59.17 -38.89
C ASN A 167 5.42 60.31 -38.33
N VAL A 168 6.49 60.00 -37.59
CA VAL A 168 7.45 61.02 -37.12
C VAL A 168 8.12 61.74 -38.29
N MET A 169 8.47 61.02 -39.35
CA MET A 169 9.04 61.60 -40.57
C MET A 169 8.05 62.54 -41.27
N ASN A 170 6.81 62.10 -41.48
CA ASN A 170 5.78 62.91 -42.11
C ASN A 170 5.48 64.18 -41.31
N ASN A 171 5.50 64.09 -39.98
CA ASN A 171 5.43 65.25 -39.10
C ASN A 171 6.60 66.22 -39.26
N LEU A 172 7.80 65.68 -39.48
CA LEU A 172 9.00 66.48 -39.71
C LEU A 172 8.94 67.22 -41.06
N ILE A 173 8.42 66.58 -42.11
CA ILE A 173 8.17 67.22 -43.42
C ILE A 173 7.09 68.31 -43.31
N LEU A 174 5.99 68.01 -42.61
CA LEU A 174 4.91 68.98 -42.40
C LEU A 174 5.45 70.24 -41.73
N ARG A 175 6.25 70.07 -40.67
CA ARG A 175 6.83 71.18 -39.91
C ARG A 175 7.91 71.95 -40.67
N SER A 176 8.64 71.32 -41.58
CA SER A 176 9.71 71.99 -42.34
C SER A 176 9.19 72.85 -43.50
N ARG A 177 7.98 72.59 -44.00
CA ARG A 177 7.35 73.32 -45.11
C ARG A 177 6.36 74.41 -44.67
N LEU A 178 6.28 74.70 -43.37
CA LEU A 178 5.42 75.79 -42.86
C LEU A 178 5.93 77.16 -43.33
N SER A 179 5.00 78.10 -43.57
CA SER A 179 5.36 79.46 -43.97
C SER A 179 6.12 80.20 -42.85
N PRO A 180 7.10 81.05 -43.17
CA PRO A 180 7.89 81.77 -42.17
C PRO A 180 6.99 82.63 -41.27
N GLY A 181 6.95 82.31 -39.97
CA GLY A 181 6.12 82.99 -38.95
C GLY A 181 5.13 82.09 -38.20
N GLN A 182 4.88 80.86 -38.67
CA GLN A 182 4.04 79.88 -37.97
C GLN A 182 4.83 79.06 -36.94
N ASN A 183 4.22 78.73 -35.80
CA ASN A 183 4.85 77.96 -34.74
C ASN A 183 4.78 76.45 -35.04
N PRO A 184 5.90 75.75 -35.30
CA PRO A 184 5.87 74.34 -35.72
C PRO A 184 5.33 73.36 -34.68
N GLU A 185 5.31 73.74 -33.40
CA GLU A 185 4.84 72.90 -32.30
C GLU A 185 3.32 72.68 -32.32
N GLN A 186 2.56 73.59 -32.94
CA GLN A 186 1.09 73.51 -32.99
C GLN A 186 0.56 72.57 -34.09
N TYR A 187 1.43 72.13 -35.01
CA TYR A 187 1.07 71.29 -36.14
C TYR A 187 1.64 69.87 -35.97
N GLY A 188 0.78 68.87 -36.13
CA GLY A 188 1.17 67.46 -36.09
C GLY A 188 0.05 66.52 -36.56
N ILE A 189 0.46 65.46 -37.24
CA ILE A 189 -0.36 64.34 -37.71
C ILE A 189 -0.18 63.18 -36.72
N THR A 190 -1.28 62.61 -36.23
CA THR A 190 -1.26 61.39 -35.43
C THR A 190 -1.90 60.26 -36.24
N THR A 191 -1.26 59.10 -36.25
CA THR A 191 -1.77 57.91 -36.92
C THR A 191 -2.07 56.86 -35.85
N VAL A 192 -3.30 56.38 -35.82
CA VAL A 192 -3.76 55.34 -34.88
C VAL A 192 -4.10 54.09 -35.67
N ASN A 193 -3.51 52.96 -35.31
CA ASN A 193 -3.88 51.66 -35.87
C ASN A 193 -5.10 51.11 -35.13
N TYR A 194 -6.26 51.06 -35.79
CA TYR A 194 -7.50 50.51 -35.25
C TYR A 194 -7.91 49.27 -36.09
N PRO A 195 -7.77 48.04 -35.56
CA PRO A 195 -8.08 46.82 -36.31
C PRO A 195 -9.58 46.69 -36.57
N MET A 196 -9.95 46.06 -37.69
CA MET A 196 -11.34 45.72 -37.99
C MET A 196 -11.83 44.53 -37.14
N ASN A 197 -13.14 44.41 -36.96
CA ASN A 197 -13.75 43.28 -36.27
C ASN A 197 -13.45 41.95 -37.00
N ALA A 198 -13.26 40.87 -36.23
CA ALA A 198 -12.97 39.56 -36.77
C ALA A 198 -14.12 39.03 -37.65
N THR A 199 -13.76 38.38 -38.76
CA THR A 199 -14.73 37.64 -39.58
C THR A 199 -15.18 36.35 -38.87
N VAL A 200 -16.32 35.77 -39.26
CA VAL A 200 -16.80 34.49 -38.70
C VAL A 200 -15.73 33.39 -38.76
N LYS A 201 -14.94 33.33 -39.86
CA LYS A 201 -13.84 32.36 -39.98
C LYS A 201 -12.75 32.59 -38.94
N GLN A 202 -12.28 33.83 -38.79
CA GLN A 202 -11.26 34.19 -37.78
C GLN A 202 -11.78 33.95 -36.36
N PHE A 203 -13.04 34.30 -36.10
CA PHE A 203 -13.69 34.03 -34.83
C PHE A 203 -13.78 32.52 -34.52
N THR A 204 -14.07 31.68 -35.52
CA THR A 204 -14.08 30.21 -35.32
C THR A 204 -12.70 29.63 -35.04
N GLU A 205 -11.61 30.29 -35.44
CA GLU A 205 -10.25 29.90 -35.06
C GLU A 205 -9.90 30.37 -33.64
N GLU A 206 -10.33 31.58 -33.26
CA GLU A 206 -10.18 32.11 -31.89
C GLU A 206 -10.98 31.29 -30.88
N THR A 207 -12.23 30.95 -31.20
CA THR A 207 -13.09 30.10 -30.36
C THR A 207 -12.50 28.71 -30.15
N LEU A 208 -11.80 28.16 -31.15
CA LEU A 208 -11.11 26.88 -31.00
C LEU A 208 -9.94 26.98 -30.01
N ARG A 209 -9.18 28.07 -30.06
CA ARG A 209 -8.08 28.31 -29.13
C ARG A 209 -8.58 28.46 -27.70
N GLU A 210 -9.70 29.14 -27.49
CA GLU A 210 -10.32 29.25 -26.16
C GLU A 210 -10.90 27.90 -25.69
N SER A 211 -11.52 27.15 -26.59
CA SER A 211 -12.04 25.80 -26.28
C SER A 211 -10.94 24.83 -25.80
N PHE A 212 -9.70 24.98 -26.27
CA PHE A 212 -8.57 24.18 -25.79
C PHE A 212 -8.23 24.46 -24.32
N ILE A 213 -8.32 25.73 -23.90
CA ILE A 213 -8.11 26.14 -22.51
C ILE A 213 -9.19 25.50 -21.63
N ASP A 214 -10.45 25.50 -22.09
CA ASP A 214 -11.56 24.88 -21.36
C ASP A 214 -11.47 23.37 -21.24
N VAL A 215 -11.02 22.68 -22.29
CA VAL A 215 -10.73 21.24 -22.22
C VAL A 215 -9.62 20.95 -21.20
N THR A 216 -8.62 21.83 -21.11
CA THR A 216 -7.56 21.69 -20.11
C THR A 216 -8.12 21.85 -18.69
N ILE A 217 -8.99 22.83 -18.45
CA ILE A 217 -9.69 23.00 -17.16
C ILE A 217 -10.54 21.76 -16.83
N ALA A 218 -11.26 21.22 -17.81
CA ALA A 218 -12.07 20.01 -17.65
C ALA A 218 -11.22 18.77 -17.29
N ILE A 219 -10.06 18.60 -17.93
CA ILE A 219 -9.10 17.53 -17.62
C ILE A 219 -8.54 17.68 -16.20
N CYS A 220 -8.18 18.89 -15.78
CA CYS A 220 -7.73 19.16 -14.42
C CYS A 220 -8.80 18.83 -13.38
N MET A 221 -10.07 19.15 -13.66
CA MET A 221 -11.18 18.79 -12.77
C MET A 221 -11.47 17.29 -12.76
N ILE A 222 -11.36 16.61 -13.92
CA ILE A 222 -11.42 15.15 -13.98
C ILE A 222 -10.37 14.52 -13.06
N PHE A 223 -9.14 15.02 -13.10
CA PHE A 223 -8.04 14.51 -12.27
C PHE A 223 -8.34 14.69 -10.77
N ALA A 224 -8.74 15.89 -10.35
CA ALA A 224 -9.05 16.19 -8.96
C ALA A 224 -10.23 15.34 -8.43
N MET A 225 -11.31 15.24 -9.21
CA MET A 225 -12.53 14.56 -8.78
C MET A 225 -12.44 13.03 -8.87
N SER A 226 -11.53 12.47 -9.69
CA SER A 226 -11.31 11.01 -9.81
C SER A 226 -10.73 10.36 -8.55
N PHE A 227 -9.98 11.12 -7.75
CA PHE A 227 -9.29 10.61 -6.56
C PHE A 227 -10.24 10.36 -5.39
N ILE A 228 -11.28 11.19 -5.24
CA ILE A 228 -12.16 11.17 -4.07
C ILE A 228 -12.95 9.85 -3.97
N PRO A 229 -13.66 9.37 -5.01
CA PRO A 229 -14.40 8.10 -4.93
C PRO A 229 -13.50 6.88 -4.70
N ALA A 230 -12.26 6.90 -5.21
CA ALA A 230 -11.30 5.82 -5.00
C ALA A 230 -10.85 5.71 -3.52
N SER A 231 -10.82 6.84 -2.79
CA SER A 231 -10.50 6.84 -1.36
C SER A 231 -11.56 6.15 -0.50
N PHE A 232 -12.85 6.23 -0.85
CA PHE A 232 -13.92 5.57 -0.11
C PHE A 232 -13.86 4.04 -0.24
N VAL A 233 -13.48 3.54 -1.42
CA VAL A 233 -13.29 2.10 -1.65
C VAL A 233 -12.21 1.50 -0.75
N MET A 234 -11.16 2.26 -0.43
CA MET A 234 -10.10 1.81 0.46
C MET A 234 -10.65 1.40 1.83
N VAL A 235 -11.51 2.24 2.42
CA VAL A 235 -12.14 1.98 3.73
C VAL A 235 -13.02 0.73 3.66
N LEU A 236 -13.81 0.58 2.60
CA LEU A 236 -14.66 -0.61 2.42
C LEU A 236 -13.85 -1.91 2.25
N ILE A 237 -12.68 -1.86 1.60
CA ILE A 237 -11.79 -3.02 1.49
C ILE A 237 -11.15 -3.33 2.85
N GLU A 238 -10.78 -2.31 3.62
CA GLU A 238 -10.27 -2.48 4.98
C GLU A 238 -11.31 -3.15 5.90
N GLU A 239 -12.57 -2.71 5.86
CA GLU A 239 -13.66 -3.36 6.60
C GLU A 239 -13.92 -4.81 6.19
N ARG A 240 -13.79 -5.11 4.89
CA ARG A 240 -13.96 -6.47 4.36
C ARG A 240 -12.80 -7.38 4.77
N SER A 241 -11.57 -6.92 4.56
CA SER A 241 -10.34 -7.69 4.84
C SER A 241 -10.15 -7.96 6.33
N SER A 242 -10.59 -7.04 7.19
CA SER A 242 -10.63 -7.23 8.64
C SER A 242 -11.80 -8.10 9.12
N ASN A 243 -12.74 -8.47 8.24
CA ASN A 243 -14.03 -9.09 8.57
C ASN A 243 -14.94 -8.25 9.50
N SER A 244 -14.67 -6.94 9.65
CA SER A 244 -15.53 -6.03 10.41
C SER A 244 -16.94 -5.97 9.83
N LYS A 245 -17.05 -5.92 8.49
CA LYS A 245 -18.34 -5.97 7.78
C LYS A 245 -19.15 -7.22 8.15
N HIS A 246 -18.51 -8.39 8.21
CA HIS A 246 -19.17 -9.64 8.61
C HIS A 246 -19.65 -9.58 10.05
N LEU A 247 -18.82 -9.06 10.97
CA LEU A 247 -19.19 -8.90 12.38
C LEU A 247 -20.40 -7.96 12.57
N GLN A 248 -20.49 -6.88 11.78
CA GLN A 248 -21.65 -5.98 11.77
C GLN A 248 -22.92 -6.71 11.31
N PHE A 249 -22.84 -7.54 10.27
CA PHE A 249 -23.98 -8.34 9.81
C PHE A 249 -24.41 -9.41 10.83
N VAL A 250 -23.46 -10.09 11.46
CA VAL A 250 -23.76 -11.07 12.53
C VAL A 250 -24.39 -10.37 13.74
N SER A 251 -24.12 -9.07 13.94
CA SER A 251 -24.74 -8.26 15.00
C SER A 251 -26.16 -7.77 14.67
N GLY A 252 -26.72 -8.14 13.51
CA GLY A 252 -28.12 -7.87 13.14
C GLY A 252 -28.33 -6.77 12.10
N VAL A 253 -27.26 -6.24 11.49
CA VAL A 253 -27.39 -5.19 10.46
C VAL A 253 -27.89 -5.77 9.14
N ASN A 254 -28.95 -5.19 8.58
CA ASN A 254 -29.43 -5.55 7.24
C ASN A 254 -28.46 -5.02 6.16
N PRO A 255 -28.08 -5.83 5.15
CA PRO A 255 -27.21 -5.39 4.06
C PRO A 255 -27.66 -4.10 3.34
N PHE A 256 -28.98 -3.90 3.17
CA PHE A 256 -29.51 -2.68 2.54
C PHE A 256 -29.18 -1.42 3.36
N ILE A 257 -29.42 -1.47 4.67
CA ILE A 257 -29.16 -0.35 5.58
C ILE A 257 -27.67 -0.05 5.64
N TYR A 258 -26.82 -1.09 5.65
CA TYR A 258 -25.37 -0.92 5.61
C TYR A 258 -24.91 -0.15 4.36
N TRP A 259 -25.35 -0.57 3.17
CA TRP A 259 -24.95 0.10 1.93
C TRP A 259 -25.55 1.50 1.79
N LEU A 260 -26.78 1.72 2.26
CA LEU A 260 -27.39 3.05 2.28
C LEU A 260 -26.65 4.00 3.24
N ALA A 261 -26.29 3.53 4.44
CA ALA A 261 -25.54 4.32 5.41
C ALA A 261 -24.16 4.71 4.88
N ASN A 262 -23.43 3.75 4.29
CA ASN A 262 -22.13 4.02 3.66
C ASN A 262 -22.26 4.99 2.48
N PHE A 263 -23.25 4.81 1.62
CA PHE A 263 -23.48 5.72 0.50
C PHE A 263 -23.81 7.16 0.96
N LEU A 264 -24.68 7.31 1.97
CA LEU A 264 -25.00 8.62 2.52
C LEU A 264 -23.76 9.28 3.15
N TRP A 265 -22.95 8.50 3.88
CA TRP A 265 -21.71 8.99 4.47
C TRP A 265 -20.68 9.42 3.41
N ASP A 266 -20.48 8.60 2.39
CA ASP A 266 -19.59 8.91 1.26
C ASP A 266 -20.06 10.15 0.51
N MET A 267 -21.37 10.32 0.32
CA MET A 267 -21.94 11.52 -0.31
C MET A 267 -21.69 12.77 0.53
N VAL A 268 -21.84 12.71 1.86
CA VAL A 268 -21.52 13.84 2.75
C VAL A 268 -20.04 14.20 2.65
N ASN A 269 -19.15 13.22 2.67
CA ASN A 269 -17.71 13.46 2.53
C ASN A 269 -17.34 13.99 1.14
N TYR A 270 -18.05 13.58 0.10
CA TYR A 270 -17.87 14.06 -1.27
C TYR A 270 -18.36 15.51 -1.47
N MET A 271 -19.38 15.95 -0.72
CA MET A 271 -19.86 17.34 -0.80
C MET A 271 -18.79 18.35 -0.38
N ILE A 272 -17.93 18.02 0.58
CA ILE A 272 -16.88 18.92 1.09
C ILE A 272 -15.92 19.37 -0.05
N PRO A 273 -15.22 18.48 -0.77
CA PRO A 273 -14.35 18.88 -1.87
C PRO A 273 -15.12 19.47 -3.06
N SER A 274 -16.35 19.04 -3.32
CA SER A 274 -17.18 19.62 -4.39
C SER A 274 -17.54 21.08 -4.13
N ILE A 275 -17.91 21.41 -2.89
CA ILE A 275 -18.16 22.80 -2.47
C ILE A 275 -16.88 23.63 -2.57
N LEU A 276 -15.73 23.08 -2.19
CA LEU A 276 -14.43 23.75 -2.36
C LEU A 276 -14.13 24.05 -3.83
N CYS A 277 -14.39 23.11 -4.75
CA CYS A 277 -14.25 23.34 -6.19
C CYS A 277 -15.18 24.47 -6.69
N ILE A 278 -16.42 24.52 -6.21
CA ILE A 278 -17.37 25.60 -6.56
C ILE A 278 -16.86 26.96 -6.05
N ILE A 279 -16.39 27.02 -4.80
CA ILE A 279 -15.80 28.24 -4.22
C ILE A 279 -14.61 28.72 -5.06
N ILE A 280 -13.76 27.80 -5.54
CA ILE A 280 -12.63 28.13 -6.40
C ILE A 280 -13.13 28.80 -7.69
N PHE A 281 -14.13 28.26 -8.38
CA PHE A 281 -14.70 28.90 -9.58
C PHE A 281 -15.32 30.27 -9.27
N LEU A 282 -16.01 30.40 -8.13
CA LEU A 282 -16.55 31.68 -7.68
C LEU A 282 -15.45 32.71 -7.39
N CYS A 283 -14.30 32.30 -6.85
CA CYS A 283 -13.16 33.20 -6.61
C CYS A 283 -12.52 33.68 -7.92
N PHE A 284 -12.44 32.81 -8.94
CA PHE A 284 -11.84 33.15 -10.24
C PHE A 284 -12.77 33.95 -11.17
N GLN A 285 -14.08 34.01 -10.90
CA GLN A 285 -15.07 34.83 -11.64
C GLN A 285 -15.03 34.61 -13.16
N THR A 286 -14.82 33.37 -13.60
CA THR A 286 -14.84 33.00 -15.02
C THR A 286 -16.30 32.94 -15.50
N LYS A 287 -16.68 33.87 -16.39
CA LYS A 287 -18.05 34.01 -16.89
C LYS A 287 -18.62 32.71 -17.49
N SER A 288 -17.78 31.89 -18.12
CA SER A 288 -18.15 30.57 -18.64
C SER A 288 -18.80 29.64 -17.62
N TYR A 289 -18.38 29.72 -16.34
CA TYR A 289 -18.81 28.80 -15.29
C TYR A 289 -19.68 29.47 -14.21
N VAL A 290 -19.47 30.77 -13.95
CA VAL A 290 -20.17 31.54 -12.91
C VAL A 290 -21.28 32.43 -13.48
N GLY A 291 -21.47 32.43 -14.80
CA GLY A 291 -22.53 33.19 -15.47
C GLY A 291 -23.96 32.84 -14.99
N PRO A 292 -24.94 33.73 -15.21
CA PRO A 292 -26.33 33.51 -14.82
C PRO A 292 -26.89 32.25 -15.49
N GLY A 293 -27.32 31.26 -14.69
CA GLY A 293 -27.78 29.95 -15.15
C GLY A 293 -26.69 28.87 -15.25
N ASN A 294 -25.41 29.24 -15.44
CA ASN A 294 -24.30 28.27 -15.54
C ASN A 294 -23.86 27.72 -14.17
N LEU A 295 -23.91 28.56 -13.13
CA LEU A 295 -23.53 28.16 -11.77
C LEU A 295 -24.41 27.02 -11.24
N GLU A 296 -25.71 27.08 -11.49
CA GLU A 296 -26.67 26.05 -11.06
C GLU A 296 -26.36 24.71 -11.73
N VAL A 297 -26.06 24.73 -13.02
CA VAL A 297 -25.69 23.54 -13.80
C VAL A 297 -24.37 22.96 -13.30
N LEU A 298 -23.38 23.81 -13.00
CA LEU A 298 -22.10 23.37 -12.43
C LEU A 298 -22.28 22.66 -11.08
N ILE A 299 -23.12 23.21 -10.19
CA ILE A 299 -23.43 22.59 -8.89
C ILE A 299 -24.07 21.22 -9.09
N VAL A 300 -25.11 21.13 -9.94
CA VAL A 300 -25.81 19.88 -10.22
C VAL A 300 -24.88 18.86 -10.89
N LEU A 301 -24.01 19.30 -11.80
CA LEU A 301 -23.04 18.46 -12.50
C LEU A 301 -22.04 17.81 -11.53
N LEU A 302 -21.47 18.59 -10.61
CA LEU A 302 -20.53 18.07 -9.60
C LEU A 302 -21.23 17.12 -8.62
N VAL A 303 -22.41 17.49 -8.12
CA VAL A 303 -23.19 16.65 -7.19
C VAL A 303 -23.59 15.31 -7.83
N LEU A 304 -24.11 15.33 -9.06
CA LEU A 304 -24.53 14.12 -9.76
C LEU A 304 -23.34 13.25 -10.18
N TYR A 305 -22.17 13.83 -10.46
CA TYR A 305 -20.96 13.05 -10.67
C TYR A 305 -20.60 12.24 -9.43
N GLY A 306 -20.65 12.81 -8.22
CA GLY A 306 -20.46 12.07 -6.97
C GLY A 306 -21.48 10.96 -6.77
N PHE A 307 -22.76 11.26 -7.04
CA PHE A 307 -23.86 10.30 -6.96
C PHE A 307 -23.69 9.11 -7.93
N ALA A 308 -23.13 9.34 -9.11
CA ALA A 308 -22.91 8.30 -10.11
C ALA A 308 -21.62 7.50 -9.85
N MET A 309 -20.53 8.18 -9.45
CA MET A 309 -19.22 7.55 -9.29
C MET A 309 -19.11 6.72 -8.01
N THR A 310 -19.74 7.13 -6.90
CA THR A 310 -19.62 6.39 -5.64
C THR A 310 -20.20 4.98 -5.74
N PRO A 311 -21.42 4.73 -6.28
CA PRO A 311 -21.95 3.37 -6.43
C PRO A 311 -21.24 2.58 -7.53
N LEU A 312 -20.76 3.25 -8.59
CA LEU A 312 -19.96 2.60 -9.64
C LEU A 312 -18.68 1.97 -9.08
N MET A 313 -18.11 2.55 -8.03
CA MET A 313 -16.86 2.10 -7.42
C MET A 313 -17.04 0.91 -6.46
N TYR A 314 -18.22 0.71 -5.85
CA TYR A 314 -18.44 -0.34 -4.85
C TYR A 314 -18.22 -1.78 -5.31
N PRO A 315 -18.63 -2.21 -6.53
CA PRO A 315 -18.36 -3.56 -7.01
C PRO A 315 -16.86 -3.92 -7.04
N PHE A 316 -15.98 -2.94 -7.21
CA PHE A 316 -14.53 -3.16 -7.24
C PHE A 316 -13.96 -3.61 -5.89
N THR A 317 -14.66 -3.35 -4.78
CA THR A 317 -14.26 -3.83 -3.44
C THR A 317 -14.03 -5.34 -3.40
N ARG A 318 -14.74 -6.12 -4.22
CA ARG A 318 -14.59 -7.59 -4.24
C ARG A 318 -13.33 -8.07 -4.95
N PHE A 319 -12.82 -7.32 -5.92
CA PHE A 319 -11.67 -7.69 -6.75
C PHE A 319 -10.33 -7.48 -6.05
N PHE A 320 -10.23 -6.56 -5.08
CA PHE A 320 -8.97 -6.21 -4.43
C PHE A 320 -8.93 -6.66 -2.97
N SER A 321 -7.95 -7.49 -2.60
CA SER A 321 -7.73 -7.91 -1.20
C SER A 321 -6.94 -6.90 -0.38
N VAL A 322 -6.14 -6.03 -1.03
CA VAL A 322 -5.25 -5.06 -0.37
C VAL A 322 -5.80 -3.63 -0.59
N PRO A 323 -6.05 -2.84 0.47
CA PRO A 323 -6.65 -1.50 0.34
C PRO A 323 -5.79 -0.49 -0.45
N SER A 324 -4.48 -0.43 -0.17
CA SER A 324 -3.58 0.57 -0.76
C SER A 324 -3.39 0.41 -2.27
N THR A 325 -3.33 -0.85 -2.75
CA THR A 325 -3.20 -1.13 -4.18
C THR A 325 -4.47 -0.78 -4.94
N ALA A 326 -5.65 -1.03 -4.34
CA ALA A 326 -6.93 -0.68 -4.93
C ALA A 326 -7.05 0.83 -5.17
N MET A 327 -6.65 1.66 -4.19
CA MET A 327 -6.71 3.11 -4.31
C MET A 327 -5.90 3.63 -5.51
N VAL A 328 -4.65 3.16 -5.67
CA VAL A 328 -3.76 3.58 -6.76
C VAL A 328 -4.29 3.13 -8.12
N VAL A 329 -4.70 1.86 -8.22
CA VAL A 329 -5.19 1.28 -9.48
C VAL A 329 -6.50 1.93 -9.91
N LEU A 330 -7.48 2.07 -9.01
CA LEU A 330 -8.79 2.65 -9.33
C LEU A 330 -8.67 4.14 -9.71
N THR A 331 -7.85 4.91 -9.00
CA THR A 331 -7.56 6.30 -9.36
C THR A 331 -6.94 6.40 -10.76
N SER A 332 -5.95 5.55 -11.06
CA SER A 332 -5.27 5.54 -12.36
C SER A 332 -6.22 5.18 -13.51
N VAL A 333 -7.07 4.17 -13.31
CA VAL A 333 -8.09 3.77 -14.30
C VAL A 333 -9.10 4.90 -14.53
N ASN A 334 -9.56 5.58 -13.48
CA ASN A 334 -10.51 6.69 -13.59
C ASN A 334 -9.91 7.87 -14.37
N ILE A 335 -8.68 8.27 -14.04
CA ILE A 335 -7.98 9.35 -14.74
C ILE A 335 -7.80 8.98 -16.21
N PHE A 336 -7.33 7.77 -16.50
CA PHE A 336 -7.10 7.31 -17.86
C PHE A 336 -8.39 7.30 -18.68
N LEU A 337 -9.47 6.69 -18.17
CA LEU A 337 -10.77 6.65 -18.86
C LEU A 337 -11.35 8.05 -19.05
N GLY A 338 -11.25 8.93 -18.05
CA GLY A 338 -11.73 10.31 -18.14
C GLY A 338 -11.00 11.13 -19.20
N THR A 339 -9.69 11.23 -19.07
CA THR A 339 -8.85 12.05 -19.95
C THR A 339 -8.85 11.57 -21.39
N THR A 340 -8.75 10.25 -21.61
CA THR A 340 -8.77 9.69 -22.98
C THR A 340 -10.12 9.89 -23.66
N SER A 341 -11.23 9.71 -22.94
CA SER A 341 -12.57 9.90 -23.53
C SER A 341 -12.86 11.36 -23.86
N THR A 342 -12.50 12.31 -22.98
CA THR A 342 -12.68 13.74 -23.26
C THR A 342 -11.76 14.22 -24.38
N LEU A 343 -10.49 13.83 -24.35
CA LEU A 343 -9.52 14.23 -25.37
C LEU A 343 -9.87 13.62 -26.74
N ALA A 344 -10.27 12.34 -26.80
CA ALA A 344 -10.65 11.69 -28.04
C ALA A 344 -11.83 12.38 -28.72
N THR A 345 -12.90 12.69 -27.98
CA THR A 345 -14.07 13.39 -28.56
C THR A 345 -13.75 14.83 -28.98
N PHE A 346 -12.87 15.52 -28.25
CA PHE A 346 -12.42 16.86 -28.63
C PHE A 346 -11.56 16.85 -29.90
N ILE A 347 -10.62 15.91 -30.01
CA ILE A 347 -9.76 15.77 -31.22
C ILE A 347 -10.62 15.43 -32.44
N ILE A 348 -11.56 14.51 -32.31
CA ILE A 348 -12.44 14.15 -33.44
C ILE A 348 -13.29 15.36 -33.85
N GLU A 349 -13.85 16.10 -32.90
CA GLU A 349 -14.65 17.31 -33.16
C GLU A 349 -13.83 18.43 -33.83
N PHE A 350 -12.51 18.47 -33.59
CA PHE A 350 -11.60 19.35 -34.31
C PHE A 350 -11.40 18.92 -35.77
N LEU A 351 -11.25 17.61 -36.02
CA LEU A 351 -11.06 17.04 -37.36
C LEU A 351 -12.35 16.96 -38.19
N GLU A 352 -13.51 17.09 -37.56
CA GLU A 352 -14.85 16.92 -38.13
C GLU A 352 -15.27 18.01 -39.15
N ARG A 353 -14.50 19.09 -39.29
CA ARG A 353 -14.91 20.24 -40.13
C ARG A 353 -15.16 19.88 -41.60
N ASP A 354 -14.46 18.88 -42.13
CA ASP A 354 -14.46 18.56 -43.57
C ASP A 354 -14.92 17.13 -43.93
N ASP A 355 -15.25 16.26 -42.96
CA ASP A 355 -15.55 14.83 -43.20
C ASP A 355 -16.86 14.36 -42.52
N GLU A 356 -17.84 13.89 -43.31
CA GLU A 356 -19.13 13.38 -42.83
C GLU A 356 -19.04 12.02 -42.11
N GLU A 357 -18.08 11.16 -42.46
CA GLU A 357 -17.90 9.87 -41.79
C GLU A 357 -17.43 10.07 -40.34
N LEU A 358 -16.51 11.01 -40.12
CA LEU A 358 -16.06 11.40 -38.79
C LEU A 358 -17.20 11.93 -37.91
N LYS A 359 -18.20 12.62 -38.48
CA LYS A 359 -19.40 13.09 -37.75
C LYS A 359 -20.18 11.93 -37.16
N ASN A 360 -20.42 10.91 -37.98
CA ASN A 360 -21.17 9.72 -37.58
C ASN A 360 -20.43 8.93 -36.49
N VAL A 361 -19.11 8.77 -36.64
CA VAL A 361 -18.26 8.12 -35.64
C VAL A 361 -18.29 8.91 -34.33
N ASN A 362 -18.12 10.23 -34.37
CA ASN A 362 -18.18 11.08 -33.19
C ASN A 362 -19.53 10.98 -32.47
N ALA A 363 -20.63 10.99 -33.24
CA ALA A 363 -21.97 10.85 -32.68
C ALA A 363 -22.15 9.53 -31.93
N ILE A 364 -21.67 8.40 -32.48
CA ILE A 364 -21.70 7.09 -31.83
C ILE A 364 -20.82 7.08 -30.56
N LEU A 365 -19.60 7.61 -30.65
CA LEU A 365 -18.64 7.67 -29.55
C LEU A 365 -19.20 8.49 -28.37
N LYS A 366 -19.81 9.65 -28.65
CA LYS A 366 -20.53 10.49 -27.69
C LYS A 366 -21.69 9.73 -27.04
N LYS A 367 -22.37 8.79 -27.71
CA LYS A 367 -23.40 7.94 -27.07
C LYS A 367 -22.79 6.84 -26.20
N ALA A 368 -21.71 6.20 -26.64
CA ALA A 368 -21.06 5.11 -25.93
C ALA A 368 -20.41 5.59 -24.61
N PHE A 369 -19.73 6.74 -24.64
CA PHE A 369 -19.03 7.28 -23.47
C PHE A 369 -19.95 7.87 -22.40
N LEU A 370 -21.26 7.99 -22.65
CA LEU A 370 -22.23 8.38 -21.61
C LEU A 370 -22.30 7.40 -20.44
N LEU A 371 -21.89 6.15 -20.64
CA LEU A 371 -21.76 5.16 -19.57
C LEU A 371 -20.64 5.49 -18.57
N LEU A 372 -19.73 6.40 -18.92
CA LEU A 372 -18.62 6.83 -18.09
C LEU A 372 -18.97 8.18 -17.43
N PRO A 373 -19.25 8.24 -16.12
CA PRO A 373 -19.55 9.53 -15.47
C PRO A 373 -18.38 10.52 -15.56
N GLN A 374 -17.15 10.02 -15.62
CA GLN A 374 -15.94 10.84 -15.83
C GLN A 374 -15.96 11.61 -17.14
N TYR A 375 -16.40 10.96 -18.22
CA TYR A 375 -16.59 11.60 -19.51
C TYR A 375 -17.68 12.68 -19.43
N CYS A 376 -18.80 12.35 -18.79
CA CYS A 376 -19.95 13.23 -18.66
C CYS A 376 -19.61 14.53 -17.90
N LEU A 377 -18.77 14.46 -16.87
CA LEU A 377 -18.25 15.64 -16.16
C LEU A 377 -17.42 16.54 -17.08
N GLY A 378 -16.41 15.98 -17.74
CA GLY A 378 -15.52 16.78 -18.58
C GLY A 378 -16.24 17.35 -19.81
N ARG A 379 -17.07 16.53 -20.47
CA ARG A 379 -17.87 16.98 -21.61
C ARG A 379 -18.90 18.04 -21.20
N GLY A 380 -19.55 17.89 -20.04
CA GLY A 380 -20.47 18.89 -19.50
C GLY A 380 -19.83 20.25 -19.26
N LEU A 381 -18.59 20.28 -18.75
CA LEU A 381 -17.83 21.53 -18.57
C LEU A 381 -17.46 22.18 -19.91
N THR A 382 -16.98 21.39 -20.88
CA THR A 382 -16.62 21.90 -22.21
C THR A 382 -17.82 22.40 -23.00
N ASP A 383 -18.95 21.70 -22.97
CA ASP A 383 -20.17 22.10 -23.68
C ASP A 383 -20.79 23.37 -23.05
N MET A 384 -20.76 23.49 -21.71
CA MET A 384 -21.21 24.71 -21.02
C MET A 384 -20.37 25.94 -21.39
N SER A 385 -19.04 25.82 -21.37
CA SER A 385 -18.18 26.95 -21.76
C SER A 385 -18.38 27.32 -23.22
N ARG A 386 -18.48 26.33 -24.12
CA ARG A 386 -18.77 26.57 -25.54
C ARG A 386 -20.09 27.32 -25.76
N ASN A 387 -21.15 26.93 -25.04
CA ASN A 387 -22.45 27.59 -25.11
C ASN A 387 -22.36 29.06 -24.66
N GLN A 388 -21.57 29.36 -23.62
CA GLN A 388 -21.34 30.74 -23.19
C GLN A 388 -20.54 31.55 -24.23
N LEU A 389 -19.46 30.98 -24.79
CA LEU A 389 -18.65 31.63 -25.82
C LEU A 389 -19.47 31.96 -27.08
N TRP A 390 -20.41 31.09 -27.44
CA TRP A 390 -21.33 31.32 -28.55
C TRP A 390 -22.35 32.42 -28.23
N ALA A 391 -22.87 32.47 -27.00
CA ALA A 391 -23.81 33.51 -26.59
C ALA A 391 -23.18 34.91 -26.55
N ASP A 392 -21.97 35.02 -26.01
CA ASP A 392 -21.24 36.30 -25.88
C ASP A 392 -20.89 36.92 -27.26
N ASN A 393 -20.79 36.10 -28.31
CA ASN A 393 -20.40 36.53 -29.66
C ASN A 393 -21.52 36.36 -30.71
N SER A 394 -22.76 36.24 -30.25
CA SER A 394 -23.95 36.06 -31.11
C SER A 394 -24.09 37.16 -32.17
N ASP A 395 -23.69 38.39 -31.87
CA ASP A 395 -23.71 39.54 -32.79
C ASP A 395 -22.79 39.37 -34.01
N ILE A 396 -21.69 38.60 -33.88
CA ILE A 396 -20.71 38.33 -34.97
C ILE A 396 -21.17 37.15 -35.84
N ILE A 397 -21.78 36.14 -35.22
CA ILE A 397 -22.13 34.86 -35.85
C ILE A 397 -23.38 35.01 -36.73
N SER A 398 -24.33 35.87 -36.36
CA SER A 398 -25.55 36.10 -37.14
C SER A 398 -25.89 37.59 -37.21
N PRO A 399 -25.19 38.36 -38.07
CA PRO A 399 -25.45 39.78 -38.21
C PRO A 399 -26.87 39.99 -38.78
N GLY A 400 -27.78 40.52 -37.95
CA GLY A 400 -29.14 40.89 -38.33
C GLY A 400 -30.27 39.95 -37.89
N SER A 401 -29.98 38.85 -37.18
CA SER A 401 -31.02 38.05 -36.51
C SER A 401 -31.22 38.53 -35.06
N TYR A 402 -32.44 38.95 -34.70
CA TYR A 402 -32.81 39.37 -33.34
C TYR A 402 -32.92 38.22 -32.32
N GLU A 403 -32.65 36.99 -32.74
CA GLU A 403 -32.72 35.82 -31.86
C GLU A 403 -31.39 35.67 -31.13
N LYS A 404 -31.36 36.06 -29.84
CA LYS A 404 -30.23 35.75 -28.96
C LYS A 404 -30.01 34.24 -28.97
N VAL A 405 -28.90 33.80 -29.56
CA VAL A 405 -28.45 32.39 -29.61
C VAL A 405 -27.90 31.97 -28.23
N TRP A 406 -28.65 32.24 -27.16
CA TRP A 406 -28.36 31.68 -25.83
C TRP A 406 -29.33 30.53 -25.59
N LYS A 407 -28.80 29.31 -25.52
CA LYS A 407 -29.55 28.12 -25.12
C LYS A 407 -29.38 27.92 -23.62
N SER A 408 -30.43 27.47 -22.93
CA SER A 408 -30.29 27.13 -21.52
C SER A 408 -29.34 25.94 -21.38
N PRO A 409 -28.33 25.95 -20.49
CA PRO A 409 -27.40 24.84 -20.40
C PRO A 409 -28.05 23.54 -19.87
N PHE A 410 -29.26 23.62 -19.29
CA PHE A 410 -30.09 22.46 -18.91
C PHE A 410 -30.78 21.78 -20.10
N GLU A 411 -30.73 22.35 -21.30
CA GLU A 411 -31.30 21.72 -22.49
C GLU A 411 -30.68 20.33 -22.73
N PHE A 412 -31.51 19.42 -23.25
CA PHE A 412 -31.13 18.03 -23.47
C PHE A 412 -29.91 17.90 -24.40
N ASP A 413 -29.83 18.75 -25.42
CA ASP A 413 -28.73 18.74 -26.39
C ASP A 413 -27.43 19.36 -25.87
N GLN A 414 -27.49 20.10 -24.76
CA GLN A 414 -26.32 20.67 -24.08
C GLN A 414 -25.87 19.73 -22.95
N VAL A 415 -26.03 20.14 -21.69
CA VAL A 415 -25.56 19.37 -20.52
C VAL A 415 -26.63 18.39 -20.03
N GLY A 416 -27.91 18.59 -20.37
CA GLY A 416 -29.04 17.82 -19.85
C GLY A 416 -28.91 16.30 -20.07
N ARG A 417 -28.43 15.87 -21.24
CA ARG A 417 -28.18 14.45 -21.55
C ARG A 417 -27.12 13.82 -20.63
N ASN A 418 -26.08 14.56 -20.30
CA ASN A 418 -25.01 14.10 -19.40
C ASN A 418 -25.53 13.95 -17.96
N LEU A 419 -26.35 14.90 -17.49
CA LEU A 419 -26.96 14.85 -16.14
C LEU A 419 -27.91 13.65 -15.99
N LEU A 420 -28.78 13.43 -16.97
CA LEU A 420 -29.72 12.31 -16.95
C LEU A 420 -28.98 10.96 -16.97
N SER A 421 -27.92 10.84 -17.78
CA SER A 421 -27.10 9.63 -17.83
C SER A 421 -26.48 9.32 -16.46
N MET A 422 -25.87 10.31 -15.82
CA MET A 422 -25.24 10.13 -14.50
C MET A 422 -26.24 9.70 -13.42
N PHE A 423 -27.44 10.29 -13.41
CA PHE A 423 -28.49 9.87 -12.47
C PHE A 423 -28.92 8.41 -12.67
N CYS A 424 -29.16 8.00 -13.93
CA CYS A 424 -29.51 6.62 -14.26
C CYS A 424 -28.41 5.61 -13.90
N ILE A 425 -27.14 5.98 -14.16
CA ILE A 425 -25.97 5.15 -13.85
C ILE A 425 -25.82 4.97 -12.33
N GLY A 426 -25.94 6.04 -11.55
CA GLY A 426 -25.84 5.96 -10.09
C GLY A 426 -26.87 5.00 -9.49
N LEU A 427 -28.13 5.11 -9.91
CA LEU A 427 -29.20 4.19 -9.49
C LEU A 427 -28.92 2.74 -9.93
N LEU A 428 -28.52 2.54 -11.18
CA LEU A 428 -28.24 1.22 -11.73
C LEU A 428 -27.12 0.51 -10.97
N PHE A 429 -26.01 1.19 -10.70
CA PHE A 429 -24.88 0.59 -9.98
C PHE A 429 -25.15 0.40 -8.48
N PHE A 430 -25.96 1.26 -7.86
CA PHE A 430 -26.39 1.05 -6.48
C PHE A 430 -27.26 -0.22 -6.35
N ILE A 431 -28.23 -0.40 -7.26
CA ILE A 431 -29.05 -1.61 -7.33
C ILE A 431 -28.19 -2.84 -7.65
N LEU A 432 -27.27 -2.72 -8.60
CA LEU A 432 -26.34 -3.80 -8.94
C LEU A 432 -25.53 -4.24 -7.70
N ASN A 433 -25.00 -3.29 -6.93
CA ASN A 433 -24.24 -3.60 -5.73
C ASN A 433 -25.07 -4.37 -4.69
N LEU A 434 -26.32 -3.95 -4.47
CA LEU A 434 -27.28 -4.67 -3.62
C LEU A 434 -27.56 -6.08 -4.15
N LEU A 435 -27.78 -6.24 -5.46
CA LEU A 435 -28.04 -7.55 -6.08
C LEU A 435 -26.84 -8.50 -5.97
N ILE A 436 -25.60 -7.98 -6.06
CA ILE A 436 -24.41 -8.80 -5.84
C ILE A 436 -24.29 -9.16 -4.35
N GLU A 437 -24.63 -8.27 -3.42
CA GLU A 437 -24.58 -8.58 -1.98
C GLU A 437 -25.61 -9.63 -1.57
N TYR A 438 -26.83 -9.59 -2.11
CA TYR A 438 -27.83 -10.65 -1.91
C TYR A 438 -27.55 -11.92 -2.72
N ASN A 439 -26.39 -12.03 -3.40
CA ASN A 439 -25.99 -13.16 -4.24
C ASN A 439 -27.07 -13.56 -5.28
N PHE A 440 -27.87 -12.60 -5.76
CA PHE A 440 -29.03 -12.86 -6.62
C PHE A 440 -28.64 -13.48 -7.98
N PHE A 441 -27.58 -12.95 -8.61
CA PHE A 441 -27.09 -13.43 -9.90
C PHE A 441 -26.23 -14.70 -9.82
N LEU A 442 -25.47 -14.88 -8.73
CA LEU A 442 -24.58 -16.05 -8.57
C LEU A 442 -25.31 -17.30 -8.05
N SER A 443 -26.43 -17.16 -7.33
CA SER A 443 -27.15 -18.32 -6.77
C SER A 443 -28.04 -19.03 -7.80
N ARG A 444 -28.68 -18.31 -8.73
CA ARG A 444 -29.68 -18.89 -9.64
C ARG A 444 -29.07 -19.61 -10.85
N SER A 445 -27.96 -19.11 -11.39
CA SER A 445 -27.38 -19.64 -12.64
C SER A 445 -26.33 -20.74 -12.44
N TRP A 446 -25.78 -20.90 -11.22
CA TRP A 446 -24.68 -21.83 -10.95
C TRP A 446 -25.08 -23.07 -10.14
N SER A 447 -26.31 -23.13 -9.61
CA SER A 447 -26.81 -24.33 -8.92
C SER A 447 -27.28 -25.43 -9.88
N CYS A 448 -27.76 -25.09 -11.09
CA CYS A 448 -28.30 -26.07 -12.04
C CYS A 448 -27.23 -26.81 -12.87
N PHE A 449 -26.03 -26.24 -13.04
CA PHE A 449 -25.01 -26.81 -13.92
C PHE A 449 -24.07 -27.82 -13.23
N TRP A 450 -24.16 -28.02 -11.91
CA TRP A 450 -23.11 -28.70 -11.13
C TRP A 450 -23.61 -29.88 -10.29
N ASN A 451 -24.40 -30.75 -10.91
CA ASN A 451 -25.02 -31.94 -10.31
C ASN A 451 -24.18 -33.23 -10.42
N SER A 452 -22.85 -33.16 -10.38
CA SER A 452 -22.07 -34.37 -10.04
C SER A 452 -21.98 -34.45 -8.52
N LYS A 453 -22.71 -35.38 -7.90
CA LYS A 453 -22.60 -35.66 -6.46
C LYS A 453 -21.13 -35.95 -6.12
N PRO A 454 -20.53 -35.31 -5.10
CA PRO A 454 -19.24 -35.74 -4.58
C PRO A 454 -19.28 -37.24 -4.24
N ASN A 455 -18.23 -37.99 -4.55
CA ASN A 455 -18.09 -39.37 -4.05
C ASN A 455 -17.84 -39.31 -2.54
N PHE A 456 -18.90 -39.33 -1.75
CA PHE A 456 -18.81 -39.40 -0.31
C PHE A 456 -18.34 -40.81 0.10
N LYS A 457 -17.30 -40.92 0.94
CA LYS A 457 -16.96 -42.20 1.59
C LYS A 457 -18.16 -42.70 2.41
N SER A 458 -18.31 -44.01 2.54
CA SER A 458 -19.39 -44.63 3.32
C SER A 458 -19.39 -44.14 4.78
N LEU A 459 -20.56 -44.20 5.43
CA LEU A 459 -20.76 -43.81 6.84
C LEU A 459 -20.35 -44.93 7.83
N ALA A 460 -19.65 -45.97 7.36
CA ALA A 460 -19.42 -47.20 8.14
C ALA A 460 -18.41 -47.02 9.30
N ASP A 461 -17.59 -45.96 9.27
CA ASP A 461 -16.53 -45.68 10.27
C ASP A 461 -16.92 -44.60 11.30
N GLU A 462 -18.21 -44.39 11.57
CA GLU A 462 -18.68 -43.51 12.65
C GLU A 462 -18.73 -44.27 13.97
N ASP A 463 -18.28 -43.65 15.08
CA ASP A 463 -18.46 -44.27 16.38
C ASP A 463 -19.95 -44.34 16.76
N ILE A 464 -20.25 -45.27 17.68
CA ILE A 464 -21.60 -45.54 18.19
C ILE A 464 -22.27 -44.28 18.76
N ASP A 465 -21.51 -43.40 19.41
CA ASP A 465 -22.00 -42.15 20.00
C ASP A 465 -22.45 -41.13 18.92
N VAL A 466 -21.66 -40.94 17.86
CA VAL A 466 -22.03 -40.07 16.72
C VAL A 466 -23.22 -40.65 15.97
N THR A 467 -23.24 -41.98 15.78
CA THR A 467 -24.36 -42.66 15.13
C THR A 467 -25.66 -42.49 15.93
N ASN A 468 -25.59 -42.59 17.25
CA ASN A 468 -26.74 -42.38 18.13
C ASN A 468 -27.21 -40.93 18.11
N GLU A 469 -26.30 -39.95 18.10
CA GLU A 469 -26.64 -38.53 17.97
C GLU A 469 -27.30 -38.24 16.60
N ARG A 470 -26.76 -38.79 15.52
CA ARG A 470 -27.35 -38.72 14.18
C ARG A 470 -28.77 -39.31 14.16
N LYS A 471 -28.98 -40.47 14.80
CA LYS A 471 -30.32 -41.07 14.96
C LYS A 471 -31.25 -40.17 15.79
N ARG A 472 -30.76 -39.56 16.88
CA ARG A 472 -31.52 -38.62 17.72
C ARG A 472 -32.06 -37.44 16.92
N ILE A 473 -31.23 -36.86 16.07
CA ILE A 473 -31.59 -35.72 15.20
C ILE A 473 -32.53 -36.16 14.08
N ASN A 474 -32.21 -37.25 13.39
CA ASN A 474 -33.06 -37.79 12.32
C ASN A 474 -34.46 -38.17 12.83
N ASN A 475 -34.55 -38.70 14.05
CA ASN A 475 -35.80 -39.06 14.72
C ASN A 475 -36.52 -37.85 15.35
N LYS A 476 -36.00 -36.62 15.18
CA LYS A 476 -36.53 -35.36 15.74
C LYS A 476 -36.69 -35.37 17.28
N GLN A 477 -35.84 -36.11 17.98
CA GLN A 477 -35.78 -36.13 19.45
C GLN A 477 -34.90 -34.99 19.98
N THR A 478 -35.23 -33.75 19.60
CA THR A 478 -34.40 -32.54 19.80
C THR A 478 -35.21 -31.36 20.33
N LYS A 479 -36.29 -31.62 21.10
CA LYS A 479 -37.21 -30.55 21.56
C LYS A 479 -36.56 -29.54 22.51
N ASP A 480 -35.53 -29.94 23.23
CA ASP A 480 -34.80 -29.11 24.19
C ASP A 480 -33.52 -28.49 23.60
N ASP A 481 -33.21 -28.79 22.32
CA ASP A 481 -32.00 -28.33 21.65
C ASP A 481 -32.21 -26.93 21.05
N VAL A 482 -31.37 -25.98 21.49
CA VAL A 482 -31.36 -24.61 20.97
C VAL A 482 -30.70 -24.56 19.60
N LEU A 483 -29.59 -25.28 19.42
CA LEU A 483 -28.86 -25.41 18.16
C LEU A 483 -28.96 -26.85 17.66
N ILE A 484 -29.42 -27.03 16.42
CA ILE A 484 -29.51 -28.34 15.77
C ILE A 484 -28.80 -28.27 14.42
N ILE A 485 -27.86 -29.18 14.18
CA ILE A 485 -27.15 -29.33 12.92
C ILE A 485 -27.55 -30.66 12.27
N ASP A 486 -28.09 -30.59 11.06
CA ASP A 486 -28.57 -31.73 10.29
C ASP A 486 -27.81 -31.86 8.96
N ASN A 487 -26.92 -32.85 8.89
CA ASN A 487 -26.17 -33.25 7.71
C ASN A 487 -25.42 -32.09 7.03
N LEU A 488 -24.95 -31.13 7.83
CA LEU A 488 -24.31 -29.92 7.34
C LEU A 488 -22.99 -30.24 6.63
N THR A 489 -22.85 -29.76 5.41
CA THR A 489 -21.78 -30.11 4.47
C THR A 489 -21.29 -28.87 3.71
N LYS A 490 -19.97 -28.73 3.59
CA LYS A 490 -19.32 -27.71 2.76
C LYS A 490 -18.26 -28.32 1.84
N VAL A 491 -18.37 -28.00 0.56
CA VAL A 491 -17.37 -28.36 -0.46
C VAL A 491 -16.81 -27.08 -1.08
N TYR A 492 -15.50 -26.88 -0.96
CA TYR A 492 -14.78 -25.81 -1.66
C TYR A 492 -14.24 -26.31 -3.00
N ARG A 493 -14.29 -25.45 -4.02
CA ARG A 493 -13.62 -25.69 -5.31
C ARG A 493 -12.23 -25.07 -5.24
N LEU A 494 -11.19 -25.86 -5.51
CA LEU A 494 -9.84 -25.31 -5.64
C LEU A 494 -9.72 -24.59 -6.99
N HIS A 495 -9.39 -23.30 -6.96
CA HIS A 495 -9.04 -22.56 -8.19
C HIS A 495 -7.76 -23.17 -8.78
N GLY A 496 -7.79 -23.55 -10.06
CA GLY A 496 -6.61 -24.03 -10.80
C GLY A 496 -6.31 -25.54 -10.78
N LYS A 497 -7.04 -26.37 -10.01
CA LYS A 497 -6.91 -27.85 -10.05
C LYS A 497 -8.29 -28.52 -10.14
N LYS A 498 -8.39 -29.66 -10.85
CA LYS A 498 -9.58 -30.55 -10.89
C LYS A 498 -9.80 -31.29 -9.55
N GLY A 499 -9.80 -30.57 -8.42
CA GLY A 499 -9.98 -31.11 -7.07
C GLY A 499 -11.10 -30.39 -6.32
N ARG A 500 -11.95 -31.16 -5.65
CA ARG A 500 -12.93 -30.64 -4.69
C ARG A 500 -12.42 -30.94 -3.28
N ASN A 501 -12.32 -29.93 -2.43
CA ASN A 501 -11.97 -30.13 -1.03
C ASN A 501 -13.25 -30.15 -0.18
N ILE A 502 -13.56 -31.29 0.43
CA ILE A 502 -14.70 -31.42 1.34
C ILE A 502 -14.23 -30.95 2.71
N ALA A 503 -14.55 -29.71 3.07
CA ALA A 503 -14.13 -29.14 4.34
C ALA A 503 -14.98 -29.63 5.51
N VAL A 504 -16.26 -29.91 5.28
CA VAL A 504 -17.19 -30.48 6.25
C VAL A 504 -18.09 -31.49 5.53
N ASP A 505 -18.22 -32.70 6.05
CA ASP A 505 -18.99 -33.79 5.46
C ASP A 505 -20.06 -34.27 6.44
N ARG A 506 -21.33 -33.93 6.15
CA ARG A 506 -22.55 -34.44 6.81
C ARG A 506 -22.46 -34.47 8.33
N SER A 507 -22.02 -33.38 8.95
CA SER A 507 -21.98 -33.26 10.41
C SER A 507 -23.40 -33.19 11.00
N CYS A 508 -23.62 -33.90 12.11
CA CYS A 508 -24.91 -33.99 12.82
C CYS A 508 -24.70 -33.93 14.33
N PHE A 509 -25.16 -32.88 15.00
CA PHE A 509 -25.23 -32.80 16.46
C PHE A 509 -26.24 -31.73 16.92
N GLY A 510 -26.76 -31.88 18.13
CA GLY A 510 -27.64 -30.89 18.77
C GLY A 510 -27.08 -30.43 20.13
N VAL A 511 -27.29 -29.16 20.46
CA VAL A 511 -26.84 -28.54 21.71
C VAL A 511 -28.05 -28.02 22.50
N PRO A 512 -28.33 -28.58 23.70
CA PRO A 512 -29.39 -28.14 24.60
C PRO A 512 -29.04 -26.85 25.33
N ASN A 513 -30.08 -26.21 25.90
CA ASN A 513 -29.91 -24.96 26.65
C ASN A 513 -28.96 -25.14 27.86
N GLY A 514 -28.14 -24.14 28.16
CA GLY A 514 -27.18 -24.14 29.27
C GLY A 514 -25.98 -25.10 29.13
N GLN A 515 -25.84 -25.84 28.02
CA GLN A 515 -24.67 -26.71 27.79
C GLN A 515 -23.50 -25.93 27.19
N CYS A 516 -22.29 -26.08 27.78
CA CYS A 516 -21.05 -25.68 27.12
C CYS A 516 -20.52 -26.84 26.28
N PHE A 517 -20.55 -26.67 24.96
CA PHE A 517 -20.16 -27.65 23.96
C PHE A 517 -18.83 -27.26 23.29
N GLY A 518 -17.84 -28.14 23.34
CA GLY A 518 -16.54 -27.92 22.68
C GLY A 518 -16.39 -28.73 21.40
N LEU A 519 -16.08 -28.07 20.29
CA LEU A 519 -15.72 -28.70 19.02
C LEU A 519 -14.20 -28.73 18.89
N LEU A 520 -13.63 -29.92 18.94
CA LEU A 520 -12.18 -30.19 18.90
C LEU A 520 -11.80 -30.84 17.58
N GLY A 521 -10.56 -30.65 17.14
CA GLY A 521 -10.04 -31.23 15.90
C GLY A 521 -8.66 -30.67 15.59
N VAL A 522 -7.90 -31.27 14.67
CA VAL A 522 -6.64 -30.65 14.22
C VAL A 522 -6.91 -29.47 13.28
N ASN A 523 -5.86 -28.75 12.92
CA ASN A 523 -5.92 -27.71 11.89
C ASN A 523 -6.39 -28.28 10.55
N GLY A 524 -7.40 -27.65 9.94
CA GLY A 524 -8.00 -28.14 8.69
C GLY A 524 -9.08 -29.22 8.85
N ALA A 525 -9.46 -29.60 10.07
CA ALA A 525 -10.53 -30.58 10.31
C ALA A 525 -11.95 -30.09 9.92
N GLY A 526 -12.15 -28.79 9.68
CA GLY A 526 -13.45 -28.22 9.27
C GLY A 526 -14.18 -27.34 10.29
N LYS A 527 -13.62 -27.15 11.49
CA LYS A 527 -14.26 -26.45 12.63
C LYS A 527 -14.65 -24.99 12.34
N THR A 528 -13.67 -24.16 11.97
CA THR A 528 -13.90 -22.76 11.55
C THR A 528 -14.83 -22.67 10.33
N THR A 529 -14.78 -23.65 9.42
CA THR A 529 -15.72 -23.71 8.28
C THR A 529 -17.15 -23.94 8.76
N THR A 530 -17.35 -24.80 9.75
CA THR A 530 -18.66 -25.00 10.40
C THR A 530 -19.16 -23.69 11.00
N PHE A 531 -18.33 -22.94 11.73
CA PHE A 531 -18.75 -21.66 12.33
C PHE A 531 -19.06 -20.59 11.29
N LYS A 532 -18.27 -20.51 10.22
CA LYS A 532 -18.55 -19.63 9.06
C LYS A 532 -19.87 -19.97 8.37
N MET A 533 -20.23 -21.25 8.29
CA MET A 533 -21.56 -21.65 7.81
C MET A 533 -22.68 -21.24 8.77
N LEU A 534 -22.48 -21.44 10.08
CA LEU A 534 -23.50 -21.12 11.09
C LEU A 534 -23.73 -19.61 11.25
N THR A 535 -22.71 -18.79 11.05
CA THR A 535 -22.81 -17.31 11.07
C THR A 535 -23.27 -16.73 9.72
N GLY A 536 -23.30 -17.55 8.67
CA GLY A 536 -23.67 -17.14 7.31
C GLY A 536 -22.58 -16.34 6.58
N ASP A 537 -21.30 -16.49 6.95
CA ASP A 537 -20.14 -16.01 6.17
C ASP A 537 -19.97 -16.85 4.89
N VAL A 538 -20.26 -18.15 5.01
CA VAL A 538 -20.06 -19.12 3.95
C VAL A 538 -21.35 -19.89 3.70
N ASP A 539 -21.80 -19.91 2.44
CA ASP A 539 -23.01 -20.67 2.06
C ASP A 539 -22.87 -22.17 2.31
N VAL A 540 -23.94 -22.80 2.79
CA VAL A 540 -24.01 -24.26 3.00
C VAL A 540 -24.16 -24.97 1.65
N THR A 541 -23.42 -26.07 1.42
CA THR A 541 -23.54 -26.86 0.18
C THR A 541 -24.68 -27.88 0.26
N GLN A 542 -24.81 -28.57 1.40
CA GLN A 542 -25.87 -29.54 1.67
C GLN A 542 -26.15 -29.60 3.17
N GLY A 543 -27.38 -29.95 3.54
CA GLY A 543 -27.83 -30.01 4.93
C GLY A 543 -28.46 -28.71 5.39
N ASN A 544 -28.83 -28.66 6.66
CA ASN A 544 -29.43 -27.48 7.28
C ASN A 544 -28.94 -27.36 8.73
N ALA A 545 -29.02 -26.15 9.27
CA ALA A 545 -28.85 -25.91 10.69
C ALA A 545 -29.97 -24.98 11.16
N THR A 546 -30.46 -25.22 12.36
CA THR A 546 -31.54 -24.45 12.97
C THR A 546 -31.15 -23.96 14.36
N LEU A 547 -31.45 -22.70 14.66
CA LEU A 547 -31.23 -22.04 15.96
C LEU A 547 -32.58 -21.50 16.45
N ASN A 548 -33.03 -21.87 17.66
CA ASN A 548 -34.37 -21.57 18.17
C ASN A 548 -35.51 -21.94 17.19
N GLY A 549 -35.33 -23.01 16.40
CA GLY A 549 -36.29 -23.42 15.36
C GLY A 549 -36.21 -22.61 14.05
N HIS A 550 -35.40 -21.54 13.98
CA HIS A 550 -35.14 -20.78 12.75
C HIS A 550 -34.02 -21.40 11.95
N SER A 551 -34.25 -21.64 10.65
CA SER A 551 -33.25 -22.23 9.75
C SER A 551 -32.30 -21.16 9.21
N ILE A 552 -31.00 -21.44 9.23
CA ILE A 552 -29.95 -20.54 8.72
C ILE A 552 -30.13 -20.23 7.22
N LEU A 553 -30.73 -21.15 6.47
CA LEU A 553 -30.99 -20.97 5.04
C LEU A 553 -32.20 -20.07 4.73
N LYS A 554 -33.18 -19.99 5.64
CA LYS A 554 -34.46 -19.27 5.41
C LYS A 554 -34.56 -17.99 6.21
N ASP A 555 -34.16 -18.03 7.48
CA ASP A 555 -34.39 -17.00 8.50
C ASP A 555 -33.06 -16.46 9.07
N LEU A 556 -32.05 -16.23 8.21
CA LEU A 556 -30.69 -15.85 8.66
C LEU A 556 -30.68 -14.58 9.52
N GLU A 557 -31.51 -13.58 9.20
CA GLU A 557 -31.59 -12.33 9.96
C GLU A 557 -32.06 -12.57 11.41
N LYS A 558 -33.07 -13.42 11.61
CA LYS A 558 -33.57 -13.78 12.95
C LYS A 558 -32.53 -14.59 13.72
N VAL A 559 -31.86 -15.52 13.05
CA VAL A 559 -30.77 -16.30 13.65
C VAL A 559 -29.64 -15.40 14.14
N ARG A 560 -29.26 -14.37 13.35
CA ARG A 560 -28.17 -13.44 13.71
C ARG A 560 -28.50 -12.56 14.91
N LEU A 561 -29.74 -12.10 15.05
CA LEU A 561 -30.18 -11.32 16.22
C LEU A 561 -30.02 -12.09 17.53
N ASP A 562 -30.34 -13.39 17.50
CA ASP A 562 -30.28 -14.28 18.65
C ASP A 562 -28.89 -14.92 18.88
N LEU A 563 -27.88 -14.55 18.08
CA LEU A 563 -26.55 -15.15 18.08
C LEU A 563 -25.46 -14.20 18.60
N GLY A 564 -24.63 -14.69 19.50
CA GLY A 564 -23.37 -14.06 19.92
C GLY A 564 -22.21 -14.67 19.12
N TYR A 565 -21.36 -13.86 18.51
CA TYR A 565 -20.18 -14.37 17.80
C TYR A 565 -18.92 -13.61 18.20
N CYS A 566 -17.91 -14.35 18.66
CA CYS A 566 -16.56 -13.86 18.90
C CYS A 566 -15.65 -14.46 17.81
N PRO A 567 -15.33 -13.70 16.73
CA PRO A 567 -14.48 -14.18 15.64
C PRO A 567 -13.05 -14.44 16.09
N GLN A 568 -12.26 -15.19 15.32
CA GLN A 568 -10.83 -15.44 15.62
C GLN A 568 -10.00 -14.15 15.66
N PHE A 569 -10.22 -13.25 14.69
CA PHE A 569 -9.55 -11.95 14.62
C PHE A 569 -10.43 -10.84 15.17
N ASP A 570 -9.79 -9.93 15.91
CA ASP A 570 -10.43 -8.77 16.51
C ASP A 570 -10.77 -7.72 15.45
N ALA A 571 -11.98 -7.82 14.90
CA ALA A 571 -12.47 -7.04 13.77
C ALA A 571 -13.14 -5.72 14.19
N PHE A 572 -12.41 -4.83 14.85
CA PHE A 572 -12.91 -3.52 15.28
C PHE A 572 -11.96 -2.37 14.94
N ASP A 573 -12.52 -1.17 14.80
CA ASP A 573 -11.78 0.04 14.43
C ASP A 573 -10.73 0.41 15.51
N PRO A 574 -9.44 0.50 15.15
CA PRO A 574 -8.35 0.83 16.08
C PRO A 574 -8.45 2.24 16.68
N LEU A 575 -9.20 3.16 16.06
CA LEU A 575 -9.33 4.55 16.48
C LEU A 575 -10.38 4.73 17.58
N LEU A 576 -11.38 3.84 17.65
CA LEU A 576 -12.44 3.90 18.65
C LEU A 576 -11.97 3.38 20.01
N THR A 577 -12.56 3.95 21.07
CA THR A 577 -12.34 3.49 22.45
C THR A 577 -13.15 2.22 22.75
N GLY A 578 -12.74 1.45 23.76
CA GLY A 578 -13.49 0.25 24.17
C GLY A 578 -14.95 0.55 24.53
N ARG A 579 -15.23 1.69 25.17
CA ARG A 579 -16.60 2.15 25.46
C ARG A 579 -17.41 2.44 24.20
N GLU A 580 -16.84 3.17 23.25
CA GLU A 580 -17.50 3.52 22.00
C GLU A 580 -17.84 2.27 21.18
N ILE A 581 -16.93 1.30 21.13
CA ILE A 581 -17.15 0.02 20.45
C ILE A 581 -18.33 -0.73 21.07
N LEU A 582 -18.39 -0.83 22.40
CA LEU A 582 -19.51 -1.52 23.07
C LEU A 582 -20.83 -0.76 22.91
N CYS A 583 -20.81 0.58 22.96
CA CYS A 583 -21.99 1.38 22.67
C CYS A 583 -22.47 1.17 21.23
N PHE A 584 -21.53 1.13 20.28
CA PHE A 584 -21.80 0.91 18.86
C PHE A 584 -22.49 -0.44 18.63
N PHE A 585 -21.91 -1.55 19.12
CA PHE A 585 -22.52 -2.87 18.97
C PHE A 585 -23.81 -3.06 19.78
N ALA A 586 -23.97 -2.37 20.92
CA ALA A 586 -25.24 -2.34 21.64
C ALA A 586 -26.36 -1.67 20.83
N ARG A 587 -26.05 -0.59 20.10
CA ARG A 587 -27.01 0.05 19.18
C ARG A 587 -27.34 -0.86 18.00
N LEU A 588 -26.36 -1.54 17.41
CA LEU A 588 -26.59 -2.47 16.29
C LEU A 588 -27.51 -3.63 16.68
N ARG A 589 -27.40 -4.12 17.92
CA ARG A 589 -28.30 -5.17 18.45
C ARG A 589 -29.69 -4.66 18.86
N GLY A 590 -29.99 -3.37 18.69
CA GLY A 590 -31.32 -2.81 18.95
C GLY A 590 -31.65 -2.59 20.42
N ILE A 591 -30.63 -2.48 21.29
CA ILE A 591 -30.82 -2.17 22.71
C ILE A 591 -31.31 -0.73 22.86
N GLN A 592 -32.27 -0.49 23.77
CA GLN A 592 -32.79 0.85 24.00
C GLN A 592 -31.68 1.80 24.49
N GLU A 593 -31.63 3.02 23.95
CA GLU A 593 -30.57 4.02 24.24
C GLU A 593 -30.40 4.32 25.74
N LYS A 594 -31.45 4.14 26.55
CA LYS A 594 -31.42 4.31 28.01
C LYS A 594 -30.54 3.28 28.72
N ASP A 595 -30.53 2.04 28.22
CA ASP A 595 -29.87 0.90 28.86
C ASP A 595 -28.42 0.70 28.37
N ILE A 596 -28.07 1.30 27.22
CA ILE A 596 -26.75 1.12 26.58
C ILE A 596 -25.62 1.48 27.54
N LYS A 597 -25.70 2.63 28.23
CA LYS A 597 -24.66 3.06 29.17
C LYS A 597 -24.45 2.05 30.30
N GLN A 598 -25.54 1.47 30.82
CA GLN A 598 -25.48 0.48 31.90
C GLN A 598 -24.89 -0.84 31.40
N ILE A 599 -25.27 -1.29 30.19
CA ILE A 599 -24.78 -2.53 29.59
C ILE A 599 -23.31 -2.42 29.19
N THR A 600 -22.89 -1.28 28.64
CA THR A 600 -21.49 -1.00 28.34
C THR A 600 -20.63 -1.02 29.59
N GLU A 601 -21.08 -0.36 30.68
CA GLU A 601 -20.35 -0.38 31.95
C GLU A 601 -20.32 -1.78 32.57
N TRP A 602 -21.42 -2.53 32.47
CA TRP A 602 -21.46 -3.94 32.87
C TRP A 602 -20.42 -4.76 32.10
N GLY A 603 -20.35 -4.65 30.76
CA GLY A 603 -19.40 -5.39 29.93
C GLY A 603 -17.94 -5.07 30.28
N ILE A 604 -17.63 -3.78 30.49
CA ILE A 604 -16.28 -3.33 30.87
C ILE A 604 -15.87 -3.85 32.24
N ARG A 605 -16.77 -3.78 33.23
CA ARG A 605 -16.49 -4.28 34.58
C ARG A 605 -16.37 -5.79 34.61
N LYS A 606 -17.29 -6.49 33.93
CA LYS A 606 -17.37 -7.96 33.94
C LYS A 606 -16.13 -8.59 33.32
N LEU A 607 -15.55 -7.98 32.30
CA LEU A 607 -14.34 -8.47 31.62
C LEU A 607 -13.05 -7.81 32.11
N GLY A 608 -13.09 -7.01 33.18
CA GLY A 608 -11.90 -6.41 33.79
C GLY A 608 -11.19 -5.39 32.89
N LEU A 609 -11.94 -4.65 32.04
CA LEU A 609 -11.42 -3.64 31.12
C LEU A 609 -11.46 -2.22 31.69
N ILE A 610 -11.74 -2.03 32.99
CA ILE A 610 -11.95 -0.72 33.63
C ILE A 610 -10.80 0.27 33.36
N GLN A 611 -9.55 -0.19 33.44
CA GLN A 611 -8.36 0.66 33.23
C GLN A 611 -8.08 1.00 31.75
N TYR A 612 -8.72 0.26 30.83
CA TYR A 612 -8.49 0.35 29.39
C TYR A 612 -9.69 0.90 28.64
N GLY A 613 -10.89 0.92 29.22
CA GLY A 613 -12.15 1.25 28.54
C GLY A 613 -12.17 2.58 27.77
N ASP A 614 -11.43 3.58 28.26
CA ASP A 614 -11.31 4.91 27.64
C ASP A 614 -10.06 5.07 26.75
N LYS A 615 -9.25 4.02 26.61
CA LYS A 615 -8.13 3.98 25.67
C LYS A 615 -8.62 3.49 24.31
N ARG A 616 -7.93 3.93 23.26
CA ARG A 616 -8.20 3.48 21.89
C ARG A 616 -7.90 1.98 21.78
N SER A 617 -8.76 1.27 21.07
CA SER A 617 -8.65 -0.19 20.90
C SER A 617 -7.34 -0.58 20.18
N GLY A 618 -6.77 0.31 19.35
CA GLY A 618 -5.46 0.14 18.73
C GLY A 618 -4.33 -0.06 19.73
N ASP A 619 -4.38 0.59 20.89
CA ASP A 619 -3.38 0.51 21.96
C ASP A 619 -3.58 -0.70 22.90
N TYR A 620 -4.64 -1.48 22.71
CA TYR A 620 -4.90 -2.65 23.54
C TYR A 620 -3.88 -3.77 23.22
N SER A 621 -3.43 -4.47 24.24
CA SER A 621 -2.74 -5.76 24.07
C SER A 621 -3.69 -6.79 23.45
N GLY A 622 -3.15 -7.82 22.78
CA GLY A 622 -3.96 -8.89 22.16
C GLY A 622 -4.98 -9.50 23.11
N GLY A 623 -4.58 -9.84 24.34
CA GLY A 623 -5.51 -10.35 25.35
C GLY A 623 -6.62 -9.35 25.75
N ASN A 624 -6.35 -8.04 25.77
CA ASN A 624 -7.40 -7.04 26.03
C ASN A 624 -8.32 -6.82 24.83
N LYS A 625 -7.81 -6.93 23.60
CA LYS A 625 -8.61 -6.93 22.37
C LYS A 625 -9.58 -8.11 22.36
N ARG A 626 -9.07 -9.29 22.73
CA ARG A 626 -9.85 -10.52 22.86
C ARG A 626 -10.96 -10.44 23.91
N LYS A 627 -10.69 -9.81 25.07
CA LYS A 627 -11.74 -9.51 26.06
C LYS A 627 -12.82 -8.62 25.46
N LEU A 628 -12.44 -7.57 24.73
CA LEU A 628 -13.40 -6.67 24.11
C LEU A 628 -14.26 -7.40 23.08
N SER A 629 -13.68 -8.30 22.28
CA SER A 629 -14.41 -9.17 21.35
C SER A 629 -15.41 -10.08 22.08
N THR A 630 -14.99 -10.65 23.22
CA THR A 630 -15.87 -11.44 24.09
C THR A 630 -16.99 -10.58 24.70
N ALA A 631 -16.73 -9.31 25.02
CA ALA A 631 -17.76 -8.39 25.49
C ALA A 631 -18.85 -8.19 24.42
N ILE A 632 -18.44 -7.98 23.17
CA ILE A 632 -19.34 -7.76 22.02
C ILE A 632 -20.26 -8.98 21.80
N SER A 633 -19.73 -10.20 21.96
CA SER A 633 -20.52 -11.42 21.78
C SER A 633 -21.55 -11.65 22.92
N LEU A 634 -21.35 -11.04 24.09
CA LEU A 634 -22.27 -11.13 25.24
C LEU A 634 -23.37 -10.06 25.24
N ILE A 635 -23.18 -8.95 24.51
CA ILE A 635 -24.17 -7.88 24.42
C ILE A 635 -25.46 -8.41 23.79
N GLY A 636 -26.61 -7.99 24.32
CA GLY A 636 -27.93 -8.37 23.80
C GLY A 636 -28.47 -9.70 24.29
N ASN A 637 -27.77 -10.38 25.22
CA ASN A 637 -28.18 -11.67 25.80
C ASN A 637 -28.56 -12.73 24.75
N PRO A 638 -27.64 -13.08 23.83
CA PRO A 638 -27.94 -14.02 22.75
C PRO A 638 -28.19 -15.43 23.26
N SER A 639 -29.10 -16.15 22.59
CA SER A 639 -29.48 -17.52 22.93
C SER A 639 -28.37 -18.55 22.74
N VAL A 640 -27.42 -18.32 21.82
CA VAL A 640 -26.24 -19.15 21.62
C VAL A 640 -25.04 -18.24 21.43
N ILE A 641 -23.91 -18.57 22.05
CA ILE A 641 -22.66 -17.84 21.87
C ILE A 641 -21.63 -18.75 21.20
N PHE A 642 -21.15 -18.35 20.02
CA PHE A 642 -20.03 -18.94 19.31
C PHE A 642 -18.73 -18.22 19.66
N MET A 643 -17.75 -18.97 20.16
CA MET A 643 -16.40 -18.45 20.42
C MET A 643 -15.37 -19.23 19.63
N ASP A 644 -14.76 -18.55 18.66
CA ASP A 644 -13.71 -19.12 17.82
C ASP A 644 -12.35 -18.76 18.41
N GLU A 645 -11.72 -19.68 19.15
CA GLU A 645 -10.45 -19.49 19.87
C GLU A 645 -10.46 -18.40 20.97
N PRO A 646 -11.31 -18.49 22.01
CA PRO A 646 -11.48 -17.41 23.00
C PRO A 646 -10.21 -17.04 23.77
N THR A 647 -9.26 -17.96 23.96
CA THR A 647 -8.12 -17.78 24.88
C THR A 647 -6.77 -17.57 24.20
N THR A 648 -6.70 -17.56 22.87
CA THR A 648 -5.45 -17.30 22.14
C THR A 648 -4.89 -15.91 22.50
N GLY A 649 -3.67 -15.86 23.02
CA GLY A 649 -2.99 -14.61 23.41
C GLY A 649 -3.45 -14.00 24.76
N MET A 650 -4.21 -14.75 25.57
CA MET A 650 -4.58 -14.39 26.94
C MET A 650 -3.72 -15.15 27.96
N ASP A 651 -3.44 -14.54 29.12
CA ASP A 651 -2.71 -15.21 30.20
C ASP A 651 -3.58 -16.31 30.87
N PRO A 652 -2.99 -17.42 31.36
CA PRO A 652 -3.72 -18.54 31.98
C PRO A 652 -4.63 -18.12 33.16
N HIS A 653 -4.14 -17.23 34.02
CA HIS A 653 -4.92 -16.68 35.14
C HIS A 653 -6.13 -15.85 34.72
N LEU A 654 -6.15 -15.38 33.46
CA LEU A 654 -7.27 -14.61 32.93
C LEU A 654 -8.34 -15.48 32.25
N GLY A 655 -7.99 -16.67 31.78
CA GLY A 655 -8.95 -17.64 31.21
C GLY A 655 -10.10 -17.92 32.17
N ASP A 656 -9.78 -18.13 33.44
CA ASP A 656 -10.76 -18.37 34.52
C ASP A 656 -11.65 -17.13 34.81
N SER A 657 -11.11 -15.92 34.60
CA SER A 657 -11.83 -14.66 34.89
C SER A 657 -12.85 -14.27 33.81
N ILE A 658 -12.67 -14.75 32.56
CA ILE A 658 -13.55 -14.46 31.43
C ILE A 658 -14.84 -15.29 31.51
N PHE A 659 -14.73 -16.49 32.09
CA PHE A 659 -15.84 -17.43 32.22
C PHE A 659 -16.22 -17.62 33.69
N PRO A 660 -16.88 -16.64 34.34
CA PRO A 660 -17.65 -16.98 35.51
C PRO A 660 -18.81 -17.88 35.06
N VAL A 661 -18.56 -19.19 35.12
CA VAL A 661 -19.47 -20.30 34.77
C VAL A 661 -20.86 -20.12 35.40
N ASN A 662 -20.94 -19.35 36.49
CA ASN A 662 -22.17 -19.06 37.22
C ASN A 662 -23.07 -17.96 36.62
N CYS A 663 -22.74 -17.34 35.47
CA CYS A 663 -23.48 -16.16 34.97
C CYS A 663 -24.09 -16.27 33.56
N ILE A 664 -23.93 -17.38 32.84
CA ILE A 664 -24.47 -17.50 31.47
C ILE A 664 -25.41 -18.71 31.42
N ASN A 665 -26.72 -18.43 31.44
CA ASN A 665 -27.77 -19.45 31.32
C ASN A 665 -27.92 -20.00 29.89
N ASN A 666 -27.16 -19.47 28.93
CA ASN A 666 -27.29 -19.77 27.50
C ASN A 666 -26.20 -20.75 27.04
N PRO A 667 -26.49 -21.64 26.07
CA PRO A 667 -25.52 -22.57 25.52
C PRO A 667 -24.34 -21.85 24.85
N ILE A 668 -23.15 -22.38 25.08
CA ILE A 668 -21.90 -21.85 24.56
C ILE A 668 -21.26 -22.93 23.69
N VAL A 669 -20.91 -22.58 22.45
CA VAL A 669 -20.23 -23.48 21.52
C VAL A 669 -18.84 -22.90 21.21
N LYS A 670 -17.79 -23.65 21.56
CA LYS A 670 -16.39 -23.20 21.44
C LYS A 670 -15.62 -24.01 20.40
N ASP A 671 -14.81 -23.36 19.58
CA ASP A 671 -13.80 -24.00 18.72
C ASP A 671 -12.47 -24.10 19.48
N GLY A 672 -11.89 -25.32 19.58
CA GLY A 672 -10.65 -25.60 20.31
C GLY A 672 -9.39 -25.63 19.44
N ARG A 673 -9.34 -24.84 18.37
CA ARG A 673 -8.25 -24.86 17.37
C ARG A 673 -6.86 -24.44 17.90
N SER A 674 -6.77 -23.80 19.07
CA SER A 674 -5.51 -23.48 19.78
C SER A 674 -5.69 -23.31 21.28
N VAL A 675 -6.74 -23.90 21.84
CA VAL A 675 -7.02 -23.80 23.27
C VAL A 675 -6.31 -24.94 23.99
N CYS A 676 -5.61 -24.64 25.08
CA CYS A 676 -5.09 -25.67 25.99
C CYS A 676 -6.21 -26.65 26.30
N MET A 677 -5.98 -27.93 26.06
CA MET A 677 -7.00 -28.96 26.19
C MET A 677 -7.58 -29.05 27.61
N GLU A 678 -6.79 -28.60 28.60
CA GLU A 678 -7.18 -28.37 29.99
C GLU A 678 -8.33 -27.37 30.13
N GLU A 679 -8.34 -26.26 29.38
CA GLU A 679 -9.43 -25.29 29.43
C GLU A 679 -10.72 -25.87 28.84
N CYS A 680 -10.61 -26.65 27.75
CA CYS A 680 -11.76 -27.35 27.20
C CYS A 680 -12.31 -28.38 28.19
N GLU A 681 -11.42 -29.06 28.92
CA GLU A 681 -11.80 -30.00 29.98
C GLU A 681 -12.46 -29.31 31.17
N ALA A 682 -11.95 -28.15 31.59
CA ALA A 682 -12.47 -27.39 32.72
C ALA A 682 -13.81 -26.70 32.39
N LEU A 683 -13.99 -26.22 31.15
CA LEU A 683 -15.13 -25.39 30.76
C LEU A 683 -16.25 -26.17 30.05
N CYS A 684 -15.95 -27.22 29.28
CA CYS A 684 -16.96 -27.89 28.45
C CYS A 684 -17.55 -29.13 29.13
N ASN A 685 -18.88 -29.19 29.20
CA ASN A 685 -19.61 -30.35 29.72
C ASN A 685 -19.71 -31.48 28.68
N ARG A 686 -19.68 -31.13 27.39
CA ARG A 686 -19.75 -32.07 26.25
C ARG A 686 -18.76 -31.65 25.17
N LEU A 687 -18.09 -32.63 24.57
CA LEU A 687 -17.08 -32.44 23.55
C LEU A 687 -17.39 -33.28 22.32
N ALA A 688 -17.00 -32.80 21.16
CA ALA A 688 -16.99 -33.56 19.92
C ALA A 688 -15.65 -33.42 19.20
N ILE A 689 -15.09 -34.53 18.71
CA ILE A 689 -13.81 -34.54 17.98
C ILE A 689 -14.08 -34.70 16.49
N MET A 690 -13.55 -33.79 15.69
CA MET A 690 -13.69 -33.70 14.25
C MET A 690 -12.37 -34.05 13.56
N VAL A 691 -12.43 -34.94 12.56
CA VAL A 691 -11.30 -35.43 11.77
C VAL A 691 -11.71 -35.44 10.30
N ASN A 692 -10.92 -34.79 9.42
CA ASN A 692 -11.19 -34.71 7.96
C ASN A 692 -12.64 -34.34 7.60
N GLY A 693 -13.19 -33.30 8.23
CA GLY A 693 -14.53 -32.82 7.91
C GLY A 693 -15.67 -33.59 8.58
N ARG A 694 -15.39 -34.69 9.30
CA ARG A 694 -16.39 -35.56 9.93
C ARG A 694 -16.26 -35.60 11.44
N LEU A 695 -17.38 -35.76 12.14
CA LEU A 695 -17.40 -36.02 13.57
C LEU A 695 -17.04 -37.50 13.81
N LYS A 696 -16.04 -37.73 14.66
CA LYS A 696 -15.59 -39.08 15.00
C LYS A 696 -16.20 -39.57 16.30
N CYS A 697 -16.17 -38.78 17.35
CA CYS A 697 -16.78 -39.10 18.64
C CYS A 697 -17.43 -37.86 19.27
N ILE A 698 -18.40 -38.08 20.16
CA ILE A 698 -19.16 -37.05 20.87
C ILE A 698 -19.59 -37.56 22.26
N GLY A 699 -19.27 -36.81 23.32
CA GLY A 699 -19.62 -37.23 24.69
C GLY A 699 -19.11 -36.28 25.77
N SER A 700 -19.31 -36.63 27.04
CA SER A 700 -18.67 -35.91 28.13
C SER A 700 -17.15 -36.16 28.15
N THR A 701 -16.39 -35.24 28.73
CA THR A 701 -14.93 -35.37 28.95
C THR A 701 -14.59 -36.73 29.58
N GLN A 702 -15.31 -37.11 30.64
CA GLN A 702 -15.11 -38.38 31.33
C GLN A 702 -15.45 -39.60 30.45
N HIS A 703 -16.52 -39.52 29.63
CA HIS A 703 -16.89 -40.61 28.72
C HIS A 703 -15.79 -40.85 27.69
N LEU A 704 -15.27 -39.79 27.08
CA LEU A 704 -14.22 -39.88 26.06
C LEU A 704 -12.91 -40.41 26.66
N LYS A 705 -12.51 -39.95 27.85
CA LYS A 705 -11.34 -40.48 28.57
C LYS A 705 -11.48 -41.96 28.91
N ASN A 706 -12.63 -42.38 29.44
CA ASN A 706 -12.84 -43.79 29.79
C ASN A 706 -12.84 -44.70 28.56
N ARG A 707 -13.35 -44.22 27.42
CA ARG A 707 -13.50 -45.01 26.19
C ARG A 707 -12.22 -45.09 25.37
N PHE A 708 -11.46 -43.99 25.27
CA PHE A 708 -10.29 -43.89 24.38
C PHE A 708 -8.96 -43.69 25.13
N GLY A 709 -9.00 -43.31 26.41
CA GLY A 709 -7.82 -43.15 27.26
C GLY A 709 -7.29 -44.47 27.84
N VAL A 710 -7.94 -45.60 27.55
CA VAL A 710 -7.45 -46.93 27.92
C VAL A 710 -7.08 -47.67 26.64
N VAL A 711 -5.79 -47.79 26.36
CA VAL A 711 -5.32 -48.79 25.40
C VAL A 711 -5.68 -50.14 26.02
N ASN A 712 -6.71 -50.79 25.49
CA ASN A 712 -7.15 -52.11 25.94
C ASN A 712 -6.10 -53.16 25.53
N VAL A 713 -4.98 -53.20 26.24
CA VAL A 713 -4.04 -54.32 26.28
C VAL A 713 -3.60 -54.46 27.73
N PHE A 714 -4.08 -55.50 28.40
CA PHE A 714 -3.58 -55.89 29.72
C PHE A 714 -2.13 -56.35 29.56
N GLY A 715 -1.17 -55.56 30.06
CA GLY A 715 0.26 -55.85 30.01
C GLY A 715 1.03 -55.06 31.09
N ASP A 716 2.30 -55.42 31.26
CA ASP A 716 3.24 -54.83 32.21
C ASP A 716 3.44 -53.30 32.01
N PRO A 717 3.96 -52.57 33.02
CA PRO A 717 4.25 -51.14 32.90
C PRO A 717 5.17 -50.84 31.71
N GLU A 718 4.73 -49.98 30.79
CA GLU A 718 5.52 -49.59 29.62
C GLU A 718 6.30 -48.31 29.92
N LEU A 719 7.62 -48.31 29.75
CA LEU A 719 8.43 -47.09 29.84
C LEU A 719 8.12 -46.21 28.62
N LYS A 720 7.56 -45.02 28.86
CA LYS A 720 7.18 -44.05 27.82
C LYS A 720 8.34 -43.12 27.49
N GLU A 721 8.94 -42.54 28.50
CA GLU A 721 9.96 -41.49 28.35
C GLU A 721 11.05 -41.64 29.40
N GLU A 722 12.30 -41.41 28.97
CA GLU A 722 13.50 -41.37 29.81
C GLU A 722 14.24 -40.06 29.55
N HIS A 723 14.39 -39.27 30.61
CA HIS A 723 14.94 -37.91 30.58
C HIS A 723 15.96 -37.70 31.70
N ASN A 724 17.24 -37.97 31.41
CA ASN A 724 18.40 -37.88 32.33
C ASN A 724 18.20 -38.63 33.66
N ASN A 725 17.43 -38.04 34.59
CA ASN A 725 17.10 -38.58 35.92
C ASN A 725 15.59 -38.79 36.16
N MET A 726 14.73 -38.56 35.16
CA MET A 726 13.27 -38.74 35.26
C MET A 726 12.82 -39.89 34.34
N LEU A 727 12.08 -40.84 34.92
CA LEU A 727 11.52 -42.00 34.22
C LEU A 727 10.00 -41.91 34.23
N GLN A 728 9.38 -41.97 33.06
CA GLN A 728 7.92 -41.96 32.92
C GLN A 728 7.42 -43.33 32.49
N TYR A 729 6.59 -43.95 33.33
CA TYR A 729 5.93 -45.22 33.06
C TYR A 729 4.44 -45.02 32.80
N GLN A 730 3.90 -45.72 31.80
CA GLN A 730 2.46 -45.86 31.61
C GLN A 730 1.99 -47.15 32.29
N LEU A 731 1.06 -47.01 33.22
CA LEU A 731 0.43 -48.11 33.94
C LEU A 731 -0.90 -48.51 33.26
N ASN A 732 -1.01 -49.74 32.77
CA ASN A 732 -2.21 -50.27 32.14
C ASN A 732 -3.15 -50.94 33.17
N SER A 733 -3.64 -50.19 34.17
CA SER A 733 -4.48 -50.77 35.23
C SER A 733 -5.67 -49.90 35.67
N LYS A 734 -6.77 -50.54 36.07
CA LYS A 734 -7.93 -49.90 36.75
C LYS A 734 -7.68 -49.66 38.25
N ILE A 735 -6.44 -49.43 38.66
CA ILE A 735 -6.10 -49.22 40.07
C ILE A 735 -6.41 -47.77 40.45
N LYS A 736 -7.01 -47.56 41.63
CA LYS A 736 -7.25 -46.21 42.17
C LYS A 736 -5.90 -45.50 42.40
N LEU A 737 -5.79 -44.25 41.97
CA LEU A 737 -4.60 -43.40 42.19
C LEU A 737 -4.09 -43.43 43.63
N SER A 738 -5.00 -43.41 44.60
CA SER A 738 -4.65 -43.45 46.03
C SER A 738 -3.78 -44.66 46.41
N ARG A 739 -3.97 -45.80 45.74
CA ARG A 739 -3.17 -47.01 45.97
C ARG A 739 -1.80 -46.93 45.30
N ILE A 740 -1.70 -46.29 44.14
CA ILE A 740 -0.43 -46.07 43.44
C ILE A 740 0.42 -45.07 44.22
N PHE A 741 -0.17 -43.95 44.64
CA PHE A 741 0.49 -42.98 45.52
C PHE A 741 0.96 -43.64 46.83
N GLY A 742 0.10 -44.40 47.50
CA GLY A 742 0.49 -45.08 48.73
C GLY A 742 1.65 -46.07 48.57
N GLN A 743 1.76 -46.76 47.42
CA GLN A 743 2.88 -47.67 47.14
C GLN A 743 4.17 -46.92 46.75
N MET A 744 4.06 -45.87 45.95
CA MET A 744 5.22 -45.04 45.57
C MET A 744 5.80 -44.31 46.78
N GLU A 745 4.96 -43.78 47.68
CA GLU A 745 5.41 -43.13 48.90
C GLU A 745 6.15 -44.10 49.83
N ALA A 746 5.64 -45.33 49.98
CA ALA A 746 6.27 -46.35 50.82
C ALA A 746 7.65 -46.81 50.30
N VAL A 747 7.92 -46.64 49.01
CA VAL A 747 9.16 -47.08 48.36
C VAL A 747 10.14 -45.92 48.13
N ARG A 748 9.67 -44.66 48.24
CA ARG A 748 10.44 -43.44 48.00
C ARG A 748 11.79 -43.42 48.72
N ASP A 749 11.77 -43.65 50.04
CA ASP A 749 12.97 -43.62 50.88
C ASP A 749 13.91 -44.80 50.60
N ASN A 750 13.36 -45.97 50.27
CA ASN A 750 14.12 -47.20 50.01
C ASN A 750 14.88 -47.16 48.68
N LEU A 751 14.29 -46.56 47.65
CA LEU A 751 14.91 -46.42 46.32
C LEU A 751 15.60 -45.07 46.11
N LYS A 752 15.62 -44.20 47.12
CA LYS A 752 16.16 -42.81 47.04
C LYS A 752 15.58 -42.04 45.85
N ILE A 753 14.27 -42.19 45.61
CA ILE A 753 13.58 -41.42 44.58
C ILE A 753 13.44 -39.98 45.11
N GLU A 754 14.09 -39.02 44.46
CA GLU A 754 14.01 -37.60 44.87
C GLU A 754 12.55 -37.11 44.86
N ASP A 755 11.81 -37.43 43.79
CA ASP A 755 10.41 -37.05 43.62
C ASP A 755 9.66 -37.98 42.63
N TYR A 756 8.34 -38.10 42.75
CA TYR A 756 7.49 -38.85 41.80
C TYR A 756 6.14 -38.15 41.57
N SER A 757 5.58 -38.30 40.36
CA SER A 757 4.24 -37.79 40.03
C SER A 757 3.41 -38.90 39.37
N VAL A 758 2.11 -38.93 39.68
CA VAL A 758 1.16 -39.86 39.08
C VAL A 758 0.03 -39.06 38.45
N SER A 759 -0.07 -39.11 37.11
CA SER A 759 -1.10 -38.42 36.34
C SER A 759 -2.04 -39.41 35.66
N GLN A 760 -3.31 -39.00 35.45
CA GLN A 760 -4.27 -39.78 34.66
C GLN A 760 -4.09 -39.51 33.17
N THR A 761 -4.67 -40.37 32.33
CA THR A 761 -4.77 -40.10 30.90
C THR A 761 -5.56 -38.81 30.65
N THR A 762 -4.86 -37.85 30.07
CA THR A 762 -5.37 -36.52 29.76
C THR A 762 -6.25 -36.58 28.51
N LEU A 763 -7.16 -35.62 28.38
CA LEU A 763 -7.99 -35.48 27.18
C LEU A 763 -7.12 -35.28 25.92
N ASP A 764 -5.93 -34.70 26.09
CA ASP A 764 -4.91 -34.55 25.05
C ASP A 764 -4.43 -35.87 24.45
N GLN A 765 -4.25 -36.91 25.27
CA GLN A 765 -3.83 -38.21 24.77
C GLN A 765 -4.89 -38.84 23.87
N VAL A 766 -6.17 -38.71 24.24
CA VAL A 766 -7.31 -39.13 23.40
C VAL A 766 -7.32 -38.37 22.09
N PHE A 767 -7.12 -37.05 22.14
CA PHE A 767 -7.08 -36.21 20.95
C PHE A 767 -5.95 -36.60 19.99
N ILE A 768 -4.75 -36.85 20.52
CA ILE A 768 -3.58 -37.22 19.71
C ILE A 768 -3.79 -38.55 18.99
N HIS A 769 -4.45 -39.52 19.63
CA HIS A 769 -4.82 -40.78 18.97
C HIS A 769 -5.70 -40.55 17.73
N PHE A 770 -6.59 -39.56 17.75
CA PHE A 770 -7.41 -39.20 16.58
C PHE A 770 -6.65 -38.31 15.58
N ALA A 771 -5.77 -37.43 16.07
CA ALA A 771 -4.93 -36.57 15.24
C ALA A 771 -3.93 -37.39 14.40
N SER A 772 -3.32 -38.42 14.97
CA SER A 772 -2.37 -39.29 14.25
C SER A 772 -3.05 -40.04 13.10
N LYS A 773 -4.28 -40.51 13.29
CA LYS A 773 -5.08 -41.13 12.20
C LYS A 773 -5.31 -40.18 11.03
N GLN A 774 -5.32 -38.87 11.26
CA GLN A 774 -5.48 -37.90 10.18
C GLN A 774 -4.23 -37.76 9.32
N THR A 775 -3.04 -37.78 9.94
CA THR A 775 -1.76 -37.79 9.21
C THR A 775 -1.53 -39.10 8.49
N ASP A 776 -1.84 -40.22 9.13
CA ASP A 776 -1.64 -41.56 8.55
C ASP A 776 -2.52 -41.78 7.30
N MET A 777 -3.77 -41.29 7.32
CA MET A 777 -4.66 -41.37 6.15
C MET A 777 -4.20 -40.51 4.96
N LEU A 778 -3.55 -39.36 5.21
CA LEU A 778 -2.99 -38.54 4.13
C LEU A 778 -1.76 -39.22 3.51
N ASP A 779 -0.93 -39.86 4.33
CA ASP A 779 0.22 -40.64 3.87
C ASP A 779 -0.22 -41.92 3.12
N ASP A 780 -1.33 -42.56 3.52
CA ASP A 780 -1.92 -43.72 2.85
C ASP A 780 -2.67 -43.40 1.54
N GLU A 781 -3.35 -42.25 1.43
CA GLU A 781 -3.95 -41.82 0.16
C GLU A 781 -2.86 -41.49 -0.88
N LEU A 782 -1.73 -40.93 -0.45
CA LEU A 782 -0.57 -40.64 -1.28
C LEU A 782 0.26 -41.89 -1.64
N SER A 783 0.33 -42.89 -0.75
CA SER A 783 0.95 -44.18 -1.06
C SER A 783 0.12 -44.96 -2.09
N ASN A 784 -1.21 -44.85 -2.04
CA ASN A 784 -2.12 -45.44 -3.02
C ASN A 784 -2.09 -44.71 -4.38
N GLU A 785 -1.99 -43.38 -4.41
CA GLU A 785 -1.76 -42.64 -5.67
C GLU A 785 -0.42 -43.02 -6.31
N LYS A 786 0.65 -43.18 -5.51
CA LYS A 786 1.96 -43.65 -5.99
C LYS A 786 1.99 -45.14 -6.38
N MET A 787 1.22 -46.00 -5.71
CA MET A 787 1.05 -47.42 -6.10
C MET A 787 0.28 -47.57 -7.42
N SER A 788 -0.60 -46.62 -7.75
CA SER A 788 -1.29 -46.61 -9.05
C SER A 788 -0.38 -46.21 -10.22
N SER A 789 0.74 -45.50 -9.95
CA SER A 789 1.70 -45.10 -11.00
C SER A 789 2.94 -45.98 -11.11
N HIS A 790 3.22 -46.90 -10.18
CA HIS A 790 4.41 -47.77 -10.20
C HIS A 790 4.06 -49.25 -9.94
N ARG A 791 3.65 -49.96 -11.01
CA ARG A 791 3.93 -51.40 -11.11
C ARG A 791 5.38 -51.57 -11.57
N GLY A 792 6.28 -51.85 -10.62
CA GLY A 792 7.64 -52.27 -10.96
C GLY A 792 8.65 -52.13 -9.82
N LYS A 793 9.02 -53.28 -9.25
CA LYS A 793 10.19 -53.58 -8.39
C LYS A 793 10.11 -53.16 -6.91
N GLN A 794 9.79 -54.16 -6.09
CA GLN A 794 10.24 -54.29 -4.71
C GLN A 794 11.77 -54.27 -4.64
N LEU A 795 12.33 -53.58 -3.64
CA LEU A 795 13.54 -54.03 -2.95
C LEU A 795 13.63 -53.41 -1.55
N SER A 796 13.90 -54.28 -0.59
CA SER A 796 13.87 -54.06 0.85
C SER A 796 15.15 -53.40 1.38
N PHE A 797 14.97 -52.64 2.47
CA PHE A 797 15.98 -51.99 3.32
C PHE A 797 17.25 -52.80 3.67
N ARG A 798 18.37 -52.09 3.83
CA ARG A 798 19.23 -52.18 5.03
C ARG A 798 20.21 -51.00 5.18
N ASN A 799 20.35 -50.53 6.42
CA ASN A 799 21.32 -49.54 6.93
C ASN A 799 22.76 -50.06 6.88
N SER A 800 23.76 -49.21 6.58
CA SER A 800 25.05 -49.18 7.30
C SER A 800 25.97 -48.01 6.89
N ILE A 801 26.64 -47.51 7.93
CA ILE A 801 27.62 -46.43 8.15
C ILE A 801 29.00 -46.62 7.43
N VAL A 802 29.65 -45.47 7.08
CA VAL A 802 31.12 -45.15 6.91
C VAL A 802 31.82 -45.37 5.54
N PRO A 803 32.83 -44.52 5.19
CA PRO A 803 33.25 -44.19 3.82
C PRO A 803 34.58 -44.85 3.38
N ASP A 804 34.89 -44.82 2.09
CA ASP A 804 36.23 -44.45 1.57
C ASP A 804 36.28 -44.43 0.03
N ASP A 805 36.97 -43.40 -0.44
CA ASP A 805 37.90 -43.24 -1.57
C ASP A 805 37.73 -43.91 -2.96
N SER A 806 37.95 -43.00 -3.92
CA SER A 806 38.79 -43.05 -5.12
C SER A 806 38.26 -43.58 -6.47
N ASP A 807 38.68 -42.81 -7.46
CA ASP A 807 38.97 -43.15 -8.86
C ASP A 807 37.85 -43.04 -9.92
N MET A 808 37.79 -41.82 -10.47
CA MET A 808 38.34 -41.52 -11.79
C MET A 808 37.98 -42.50 -12.93
N GLU A 809 37.08 -42.08 -13.81
CA GLU A 809 37.43 -41.99 -15.23
C GLU A 809 36.49 -41.08 -16.02
N SER A 810 37.13 -40.16 -16.71
CA SER A 810 36.61 -39.24 -17.71
C SER A 810 36.39 -39.94 -19.05
N VAL A 811 35.24 -39.71 -19.69
CA VAL A 811 35.18 -39.63 -21.15
C VAL A 811 34.45 -38.34 -21.54
N THR A 812 35.27 -37.39 -21.95
CA THR A 812 34.93 -36.17 -22.66
C THR A 812 34.47 -36.49 -24.08
N GLY A 813 33.43 -35.79 -24.52
CA GLY A 813 32.96 -35.78 -25.92
C GLY A 813 32.15 -34.52 -26.19
N SER A 814 32.81 -33.37 -26.05
CA SER A 814 32.41 -32.03 -26.49
C SER A 814 32.03 -32.02 -27.98
N THR A 815 31.04 -31.25 -28.41
CA THR A 815 31.18 -29.92 -29.05
C THR A 815 29.78 -29.57 -29.58
N ALA A 816 29.32 -28.33 -29.79
CA ALA A 816 29.70 -26.95 -29.52
C ALA A 816 28.46 -26.14 -30.05
N ASP A 817 28.05 -24.98 -29.54
CA ASP A 817 28.64 -23.65 -29.75
C ASP A 817 27.93 -22.66 -28.79
N LEU A 818 28.63 -21.96 -27.86
CA LEU A 818 29.52 -20.77 -28.02
C LEU A 818 28.72 -19.45 -28.04
N MET A 819 29.09 -18.34 -27.39
CA MET A 819 30.09 -17.98 -26.36
C MET A 819 29.80 -16.50 -25.94
N THR A 820 29.69 -16.20 -24.65
CA THR A 820 30.65 -15.49 -23.77
C THR A 820 31.06 -14.05 -24.16
N HIS A 821 30.96 -13.13 -23.20
CA HIS A 821 32.11 -12.31 -22.79
C HIS A 821 32.04 -11.88 -21.32
N GLU A 822 33.20 -11.92 -20.70
CA GLU A 822 33.54 -11.72 -19.29
C GLU A 822 33.36 -10.26 -18.83
N ARG A 823 33.15 -10.05 -17.53
CA ARG A 823 33.96 -9.09 -16.75
C ARG A 823 34.19 -9.58 -15.31
N ARG A 824 35.47 -9.82 -15.01
CA ARG A 824 36.06 -9.80 -13.67
C ARG A 824 36.03 -8.38 -13.10
N LEU A 825 35.93 -8.25 -11.78
CA LEU A 825 36.54 -7.15 -11.04
C LEU A 825 36.88 -7.60 -9.61
N HIS A 826 38.17 -7.85 -9.39
CA HIS A 826 38.82 -7.65 -8.09
C HIS A 826 39.36 -6.20 -8.07
N ILE A 827 39.48 -5.58 -6.89
CA ILE A 827 40.72 -5.01 -6.32
C ILE A 827 40.40 -4.06 -5.13
N TYR A 828 41.27 -4.14 -4.12
CA TYR A 828 41.44 -3.29 -2.94
C TYR A 828 41.80 -1.82 -3.26
N GLY A 829 41.50 -0.87 -2.34
CA GLY A 829 42.42 0.24 -2.05
C GLY A 829 41.86 1.65 -1.86
N SER A 830 42.14 2.23 -0.68
CA SER A 830 42.51 3.62 -0.32
C SER A 830 41.82 4.83 -0.96
N PHE A 831 41.31 5.72 -0.10
CA PHE A 831 40.88 7.09 -0.41
C PHE A 831 42.07 8.03 -0.73
N ARG A 832 41.94 8.83 -1.80
CA ARG A 832 42.53 10.18 -1.89
C ARG A 832 41.86 11.05 -3.00
N GLY A 833 41.24 12.16 -2.57
CA GLY A 833 41.23 13.53 -3.15
C GLY A 833 40.79 13.87 -4.59
N GLU A 834 39.84 14.83 -4.67
CA GLU A 834 39.65 15.91 -5.70
C GLU A 834 39.13 15.49 -7.11
N THR A 835 38.31 16.21 -7.89
CA THR A 835 37.53 17.48 -7.88
C THR A 835 36.63 17.49 -9.14
N THR A 836 35.55 18.31 -9.12
CA THR A 836 34.89 19.06 -10.24
C THR A 836 34.06 18.39 -11.36
N ASP A 837 32.83 18.94 -11.48
CA ASP A 837 32.06 19.41 -12.65
C ASP A 837 31.11 18.51 -13.49
N ASP A 838 29.84 18.94 -13.41
CA ASP A 838 28.80 19.17 -14.42
C ASP A 838 27.95 18.08 -15.14
N GLU A 839 26.68 18.50 -15.21
CA GLU A 839 25.41 18.00 -15.76
C GLU A 839 25.42 17.26 -17.11
N SER A 840 24.57 16.22 -17.25
CA SER A 840 23.26 16.32 -17.95
C SER A 840 22.71 14.97 -18.46
N LEU A 841 21.38 14.89 -18.36
CA LEU A 841 20.38 14.13 -19.12
C LEU A 841 20.25 12.59 -18.98
N ALA A 842 19.02 12.23 -18.61
CA ALA A 842 18.52 10.92 -18.30
C ALA A 842 18.05 10.11 -19.52
N GLY A 843 18.21 8.79 -19.43
CA GLY A 843 17.61 7.79 -20.29
C GLY A 843 17.53 6.43 -19.58
N SER A 844 16.38 6.19 -18.94
CA SER A 844 15.73 4.88 -18.70
C SER A 844 16.57 3.66 -18.30
N THR A 845 16.63 3.38 -16.98
CA THR A 845 16.73 1.99 -16.47
C THR A 845 15.96 1.83 -15.15
N VAL A 846 14.81 1.16 -15.26
CA VAL A 846 14.14 0.27 -14.30
C VAL A 846 14.42 0.46 -12.80
N GLY A 847 13.54 1.21 -12.14
CA GLY A 847 12.73 0.76 -10.99
C GLY A 847 13.42 0.08 -9.81
N LEU A 848 14.07 0.86 -8.95
CA LEU A 848 14.34 0.51 -7.55
C LEU A 848 13.66 1.56 -6.66
N ILE A 849 12.37 1.36 -6.38
CA ILE A 849 11.65 2.15 -5.38
C ILE A 849 11.97 1.56 -4.01
N VAL A 850 13.00 2.10 -3.37
CA VAL A 850 13.18 2.04 -1.92
C VAL A 850 12.30 3.15 -1.34
N SER A 851 11.03 2.82 -1.08
CA SER A 851 10.14 3.65 -0.25
C SER A 851 9.84 2.85 1.00
N ASN A 852 10.68 2.99 2.04
CA ASN A 852 10.30 2.96 3.47
C ASN A 852 11.51 2.99 4.44
N VAL A 853 12.58 3.74 4.14
CA VAL A 853 13.63 3.99 5.14
C VAL A 853 14.14 5.42 4.99
N LEU A 854 13.42 6.40 5.56
CA LEU A 854 13.94 7.74 5.84
C LEU A 854 13.01 8.47 6.82
N LYS A 855 12.87 7.93 8.04
CA LYS A 855 12.31 8.67 9.19
C LYS A 855 13.19 8.71 10.44
N ASP A 856 14.40 8.17 10.40
CA ASP A 856 15.26 8.06 11.60
C ASP A 856 16.72 8.52 11.38
N TYR A 857 16.93 9.71 10.80
CA TYR A 857 18.24 10.38 10.90
C TYR A 857 18.10 11.86 11.20
N VAL A 858 17.57 12.17 12.38
CA VAL A 858 17.96 13.37 13.14
C VAL A 858 17.90 13.03 14.63
N CYS A 859 19.03 12.65 15.22
CA CYS A 859 19.34 13.14 16.57
C CYS A 859 20.83 13.01 16.86
N GLN A 860 21.40 14.17 17.22
CA GLN A 860 22.79 14.46 17.48
C GLN A 860 23.49 13.45 18.41
N ILE A 861 24.73 13.11 18.06
CA ILE A 861 25.75 12.74 19.05
C ILE A 861 25.89 13.95 19.98
N SER A 862 25.38 13.80 21.20
CA SER A 862 25.76 14.64 22.34
C SER A 862 26.28 13.70 23.41
N VAL A 863 27.61 13.62 23.51
CA VAL A 863 28.30 13.05 24.66
C VAL A 863 28.12 14.03 25.81
N GLY A 864 27.02 13.87 26.55
CA GLY A 864 26.77 14.57 27.81
C GLY A 864 27.04 13.62 28.97
N ALA A 865 28.13 13.83 29.67
CA ALA A 865 28.35 13.24 30.99
C ALA A 865 27.22 13.70 31.93
N VAL A 866 26.30 12.80 32.29
CA VAL A 866 25.31 13.07 33.33
C VAL A 866 25.92 12.66 34.67
N SER A 867 26.59 13.64 35.29
CA SER A 867 26.81 13.66 36.72
C SER A 867 25.49 14.05 37.41
N GLY A 868 25.16 13.36 38.49
CA GLY A 868 24.13 13.77 39.46
C GLY A 868 22.70 13.31 39.19
N ILE A 869 22.33 12.15 39.74
CA ILE A 869 20.99 11.99 40.35
C ILE A 869 21.20 11.33 41.73
N PRO A 870 20.70 11.94 42.82
CA PRO A 870 20.86 11.43 44.18
C PRO A 870 19.97 10.22 44.46
N ASN A 871 20.51 9.28 45.25
CA ASN A 871 19.87 8.28 46.10
C ASN A 871 18.32 8.23 46.11
N LEU A 872 17.73 7.58 45.11
CA LEU A 872 16.31 7.18 45.13
C LEU A 872 16.07 5.79 44.50
N ILE A 873 17.09 4.92 44.53
CA ILE A 873 17.00 3.50 44.12
C ILE A 873 17.44 2.61 45.30
N LEU A 874 16.75 2.76 46.43
CA LEU A 874 16.94 1.92 47.62
C LEU A 874 15.58 1.55 48.25
N LYS A 875 14.57 1.36 47.41
CA LYS A 875 13.33 0.63 47.76
C LYS A 875 13.02 -0.38 46.66
N SER A 876 12.87 -1.65 47.08
CA SER A 876 12.47 -2.86 46.33
C SER A 876 13.53 -3.91 45.92
N LEU A 877 14.70 -3.95 46.56
CA LEU A 877 15.52 -5.20 46.62
C LEU A 877 15.00 -6.19 47.68
N ALA A 878 13.92 -5.84 48.40
CA ALA A 878 13.40 -6.60 49.54
C ALA A 878 12.44 -7.75 49.16
N ASP A 879 12.24 -8.01 47.86
CA ASP A 879 11.13 -8.81 47.34
C ASP A 879 11.57 -9.75 46.19
N GLU A 880 12.88 -10.01 46.12
CA GLU A 880 13.49 -10.99 45.21
C GLU A 880 13.71 -12.30 45.98
N ASP A 881 13.39 -13.42 45.34
CA ASP A 881 13.59 -14.73 45.92
C ASP A 881 15.08 -15.02 46.16
N ILE A 882 15.34 -15.84 47.17
CA ILE A 882 16.66 -16.32 47.57
C ILE A 882 17.39 -16.95 46.37
N ASP A 883 16.67 -17.70 45.53
CA ASP A 883 17.25 -18.37 44.36
C ASP A 883 17.74 -17.39 43.29
N VAL A 884 16.98 -16.33 43.03
CA VAL A 884 17.37 -15.25 42.10
C VAL A 884 18.60 -14.50 42.64
N THR A 885 18.62 -14.27 43.96
CA THR A 885 19.75 -13.63 44.64
C THR A 885 21.01 -14.50 44.60
N ASN A 886 20.86 -15.81 44.79
CA ASN A 886 21.95 -16.78 44.74
C ASN A 886 22.53 -16.88 43.33
N GLU A 887 21.69 -16.92 42.30
CA GLU A 887 22.13 -16.91 40.91
C GLU A 887 22.89 -15.62 40.55
N ARG A 888 22.38 -14.47 40.98
CA ARG A 888 23.09 -13.19 40.82
C ARG A 888 24.46 -13.21 41.52
N LYS A 889 24.55 -13.79 42.73
CA LYS A 889 25.83 -13.98 43.43
C LYS A 889 26.76 -14.93 42.68
N ARG A 890 26.26 -16.01 42.08
CA ARG A 890 27.03 -16.98 41.28
C ARG A 890 27.70 -16.30 40.08
N ILE A 891 26.93 -15.49 39.36
CA ILE A 891 27.41 -14.73 38.18
C ILE A 891 28.42 -13.65 38.60
N ASN A 892 28.11 -12.87 39.65
CA ASN A 892 29.03 -11.85 40.16
C ASN A 892 30.36 -12.43 40.67
N LYS A 893 30.34 -13.64 41.24
CA LYS A 893 31.54 -14.38 41.68
C LYS A 893 32.29 -15.07 40.53
N LYS A 894 31.82 -14.95 39.28
CA LYS A 894 32.37 -15.62 38.09
C LYS A 894 32.45 -17.15 38.22
N GLN A 895 31.54 -17.76 38.98
CA GLN A 895 31.39 -19.21 39.09
C GLN A 895 30.53 -19.76 37.95
N THR A 896 30.96 -19.51 36.71
CA THR A 896 30.18 -19.71 35.47
C THR A 896 31.00 -20.40 34.38
N LYS A 897 31.97 -21.26 34.75
CA LYS A 897 32.90 -21.88 33.78
C LYS A 897 32.20 -22.80 32.77
N ASP A 898 31.07 -23.39 33.17
CA ASP A 898 30.33 -24.35 32.35
C ASP A 898 29.16 -23.70 31.59
N ASP A 899 28.95 -22.38 31.77
CA ASP A 899 27.84 -21.63 31.17
C ASP A 899 28.18 -21.14 29.77
N VAL A 900 27.38 -21.57 28.79
CA VAL A 900 27.50 -21.15 27.38
C VAL A 900 26.94 -19.74 27.18
N LEU A 901 25.86 -19.41 27.88
CA LEU A 901 25.25 -18.07 27.90
C LEU A 901 25.33 -17.49 29.31
N ILE A 902 25.86 -16.28 29.43
CA ILE A 902 25.93 -15.53 30.68
C ILE A 902 25.31 -14.15 30.46
N VAL A 903 24.32 -13.82 31.29
CA VAL A 903 23.63 -12.53 31.29
C VAL A 903 23.87 -11.85 32.64
N ASP A 904 24.48 -10.67 32.63
CA ASP A 904 24.80 -9.90 33.83
C ASP A 904 24.18 -8.49 33.82
N ASN A 905 23.24 -8.29 34.74
CA ASN A 905 22.54 -7.03 35.02
C ASN A 905 21.91 -6.38 33.78
N LEU A 906 21.42 -7.22 32.86
CA LEU A 906 20.87 -6.77 31.59
C LEU A 906 19.61 -5.92 31.82
N THR A 907 19.59 -4.72 31.27
CA THR A 907 18.54 -3.72 31.49
C THR A 907 18.17 -3.03 30.20
N LYS A 908 16.85 -2.90 29.96
CA LYS A 908 16.28 -2.15 28.83
C LYS A 908 15.28 -1.12 29.27
N VAL A 909 15.53 0.14 28.87
CA VAL A 909 14.60 1.25 29.05
C VAL A 909 14.19 1.78 27.68
N TYR A 910 12.90 1.72 27.36
CA TYR A 910 12.34 2.35 26.17
C TYR A 910 11.87 3.77 26.50
N ARG A 911 12.21 4.72 25.63
CA ARG A 911 11.67 6.08 25.67
C ARG A 911 10.34 6.10 24.91
N LEU A 912 9.26 6.46 25.58
CA LEU A 912 7.94 6.57 24.95
C LEU A 912 7.90 7.85 24.10
N HIS A 913 7.61 7.71 22.80
CA HIS A 913 7.41 8.87 21.92
C HIS A 913 6.15 9.64 22.37
N GLY A 914 6.29 10.96 22.59
CA GLY A 914 5.16 11.86 22.88
C GLY A 914 4.65 11.91 24.33
N LYS A 915 5.20 11.12 25.27
CA LYS A 915 4.87 11.22 26.71
C LYS A 915 6.14 11.38 27.57
N LYS A 916 6.10 12.21 28.61
CA LYS A 916 7.12 12.24 29.68
C LYS A 916 7.04 10.95 30.51
N GLY A 917 7.65 9.88 30.02
CA GLY A 917 7.69 8.59 30.72
C GLY A 917 8.77 7.65 30.16
N ARG A 918 9.43 6.91 31.05
CA ARG A 918 10.37 5.83 30.70
C ARG A 918 9.69 4.51 31.01
N ASN A 919 9.60 3.61 30.03
CA ASN A 919 9.12 2.25 30.26
C ASN A 919 10.33 1.34 30.47
N ILE A 920 10.48 0.78 31.68
CA ILE A 920 11.53 -0.19 31.98
C ILE A 920 11.00 -1.57 31.60
N ALA A 921 11.45 -2.09 30.46
CA ALA A 921 10.98 -3.38 29.96
C ALA A 921 11.72 -4.55 30.61
N VAL A 922 12.99 -4.35 30.93
CA VAL A 922 13.84 -5.35 31.61
C VAL A 922 14.71 -4.60 32.62
N ASP A 923 14.77 -5.07 33.86
CA ASP A 923 15.48 -4.44 34.96
C ASP A 923 16.42 -5.44 35.64
N ARG A 924 17.73 -5.28 35.38
CA ARG A 924 18.83 -6.01 36.04
C ARG A 924 18.64 -7.53 36.08
N SER A 925 18.29 -8.12 34.95
CA SER A 925 18.20 -9.57 34.80
C SER A 925 19.60 -10.22 34.84
N CYS A 926 19.78 -11.24 35.69
CA CYS A 926 21.01 -12.02 35.82
C CYS A 926 20.69 -13.51 35.76
N PHE A 927 21.26 -14.25 34.80
CA PHE A 927 21.17 -15.71 34.73
C PHE A 927 22.28 -16.31 33.85
N GLY A 928 22.69 -17.54 34.14
CA GLY A 928 23.60 -18.34 33.30
C GLY A 928 22.97 -19.66 32.88
N VAL A 929 23.23 -20.08 31.64
CA VAL A 929 22.74 -21.33 31.05
C VAL A 929 23.93 -22.25 30.73
N PRO A 930 24.07 -23.40 31.42
CA PRO A 930 25.05 -24.44 31.14
C PRO A 930 24.84 -25.13 29.79
N ASN A 931 25.88 -25.80 29.30
CA ASN A 931 25.79 -26.57 28.07
C ASN A 931 24.79 -27.74 28.20
N GLY A 932 23.97 -27.97 27.16
CA GLY A 932 22.97 -29.05 27.14
C GLY A 932 21.78 -28.83 28.09
N GLN A 933 21.58 -27.61 28.62
CA GLN A 933 20.41 -27.29 29.44
C GLN A 933 19.30 -26.64 28.59
N CYS A 934 18.04 -27.03 28.87
CA CYS A 934 16.86 -26.31 28.40
C CYS A 934 16.35 -25.36 29.50
N PHE A 935 16.41 -24.04 29.24
CA PHE A 935 16.03 -22.98 30.18
C PHE A 935 14.84 -22.18 29.66
N SER A 936 13.83 -21.92 30.49
CA SER A 936 12.66 -21.14 30.08
C SER A 936 12.47 -19.83 30.84
N LEU A 937 12.08 -18.80 30.11
CA LEU A 937 11.54 -17.55 30.63
C LEU A 937 10.01 -17.62 30.60
N LEU A 938 9.40 -17.78 31.78
CA LEU A 938 7.95 -17.80 31.97
C LEU A 938 7.49 -16.45 32.49
N GLY A 939 6.33 -15.97 32.04
CA GLY A 939 5.74 -14.74 32.58
C GLY A 939 4.53 -14.29 31.76
N VAL A 940 3.81 -13.30 32.26
CA VAL A 940 2.67 -12.71 31.54
C VAL A 940 3.11 -11.94 30.29
N ASN A 941 2.16 -11.64 29.41
CA ASN A 941 2.40 -10.77 28.27
C ASN A 941 2.87 -9.37 28.73
N GLY A 942 3.95 -8.86 28.11
CA GLY A 942 4.57 -7.61 28.52
C GLY A 942 5.52 -7.70 29.73
N ALA A 943 5.83 -8.90 30.23
CA ALA A 943 6.78 -9.08 31.33
C ALA A 943 8.25 -8.75 30.99
N GLY A 944 8.61 -8.65 29.70
CA GLY A 944 9.98 -8.34 29.24
C GLY A 944 10.73 -9.50 28.57
N LYS A 945 10.10 -10.68 28.40
CA LYS A 945 10.70 -11.91 27.85
C LYS A 945 11.31 -11.71 26.44
N THR A 946 10.49 -11.29 25.49
CA THR A 946 10.93 -11.00 24.11
C THR A 946 11.94 -9.87 24.05
N SER A 947 11.84 -8.87 24.94
CA SER A 947 12.83 -7.79 25.03
C SER A 947 14.22 -8.30 25.46
N ILE A 948 14.30 -9.36 26.28
CA ILE A 948 15.58 -10.03 26.58
C ILE A 948 16.13 -10.66 25.30
N PHE A 949 15.32 -11.41 24.56
CA PHE A 949 15.77 -12.07 23.33
C PHE A 949 16.28 -11.07 22.29
N GLN A 950 15.53 -9.98 22.05
CA GLN A 950 15.95 -8.91 21.14
C GLN A 950 17.26 -8.23 21.56
N MET A 951 17.56 -8.17 22.86
CA MET A 951 18.86 -7.68 23.34
C MET A 951 19.98 -8.70 23.12
N LEU A 952 19.69 -10.00 23.28
CA LEU A 952 20.69 -11.07 23.10
C LEU A 952 20.99 -11.37 21.62
N THR A 953 20.01 -11.19 20.71
CA THR A 953 20.21 -11.28 19.25
C THR A 953 20.88 -10.03 18.67
N GLY A 954 20.90 -8.93 19.43
CA GLY A 954 21.45 -7.65 19.02
C GLY A 954 20.49 -6.80 18.17
N ASP A 955 19.20 -7.14 18.10
CA ASP A 955 18.18 -6.33 17.41
C ASP A 955 17.90 -5.02 18.14
N VAL A 956 18.00 -5.06 19.48
CA VAL A 956 17.78 -3.91 20.36
C VAL A 956 19.02 -3.68 21.21
N GLY A 957 19.57 -2.47 21.14
CA GLY A 957 20.71 -2.08 21.97
C GLY A 957 20.42 -2.17 23.46
N VAL A 958 21.35 -2.76 24.22
CA VAL A 958 21.32 -2.86 25.68
C VAL A 958 21.45 -1.47 26.31
N THR A 959 20.66 -1.14 27.33
CA THR A 959 20.78 0.17 28.03
C THR A 959 21.82 0.12 29.14
N GLN A 960 21.81 -0.95 29.94
CA GLN A 960 22.82 -1.23 30.97
C GLN A 960 23.02 -2.75 31.10
N GLY A 961 24.17 -3.17 31.61
CA GLY A 961 24.55 -4.58 31.73
C GLY A 961 25.31 -5.10 30.52
N HIS A 962 25.70 -6.37 30.58
CA HIS A 962 26.39 -7.05 29.49
C HIS A 962 25.96 -8.52 29.42
N ALA A 963 26.13 -9.13 28.25
CA ALA A 963 25.88 -10.54 28.03
C ALA A 963 26.98 -11.12 27.15
N THR A 964 27.31 -12.39 27.40
CA THR A 964 28.35 -13.13 26.67
C THR A 964 27.84 -14.50 26.25
N LEU A 965 28.16 -14.93 25.03
CA LEU A 965 27.88 -16.25 24.48
C LEU A 965 29.21 -16.89 24.06
N ASN A 966 29.53 -18.07 24.59
CA ASN A 966 30.85 -18.72 24.41
C ASN A 966 32.05 -17.79 24.66
N GLY A 967 31.92 -16.90 25.66
CA GLY A 967 32.94 -15.91 25.99
C GLY A 967 32.99 -14.68 25.06
N HIS A 968 32.21 -14.65 23.98
CA HIS A 968 32.07 -13.50 23.08
C HIS A 968 31.03 -12.51 23.58
N CYS A 969 31.35 -11.22 23.61
CA CYS A 969 30.43 -10.20 24.11
C CYS A 969 29.41 -9.80 23.04
N ILE A 970 28.11 -9.81 23.36
CA ILE A 970 27.04 -9.49 22.39
C ILE A 970 27.15 -8.05 21.86
N ILE A 971 27.73 -7.14 22.65
CA ILE A 971 27.91 -5.73 22.24
C ILE A 971 29.14 -5.53 21.35
N LYS A 972 30.21 -6.32 21.55
CA LYS A 972 31.50 -6.12 20.86
C LYS A 972 31.73 -7.10 19.70
N ASP A 973 31.35 -8.36 19.89
CA ASP A 973 31.65 -9.50 19.02
C ASP A 973 30.39 -10.06 18.33
N LEU A 974 29.45 -9.19 17.97
CA LEU A 974 28.11 -9.59 17.51
C LEU A 974 28.13 -10.55 16.31
N GLU A 975 29.07 -10.39 15.38
CA GLU A 975 29.19 -11.26 14.20
C GLU A 975 29.49 -12.71 14.57
N LYS A 976 30.43 -12.92 15.52
CA LYS A 976 30.78 -14.26 16.01
C LYS A 976 29.63 -14.89 16.77
N VAL A 977 28.94 -14.08 17.60
CA VAL A 977 27.75 -14.52 18.33
C VAL A 977 26.65 -14.96 17.36
N ARG A 978 26.39 -14.21 16.29
CA ARG A 978 25.32 -14.52 15.31
C ARG A 978 25.58 -15.79 14.50
N LEU A 979 26.84 -16.14 14.23
CA LEU A 979 27.18 -17.39 13.55
C LEU A 979 26.89 -18.62 14.42
N ASP A 980 27.04 -18.49 15.73
CA ASP A 980 26.89 -19.58 16.70
C ASP A 980 25.53 -19.57 17.44
N LEU A 981 24.64 -18.64 17.09
CA LEU A 981 23.31 -18.48 17.68
C LEU A 981 22.21 -18.95 16.72
N GLY A 982 21.29 -19.79 17.21
CA GLY A 982 20.00 -20.07 16.58
C GLY A 982 18.93 -19.13 17.10
N TYR A 983 18.10 -18.54 16.25
CA TYR A 983 16.93 -17.77 16.69
C TYR A 983 15.69 -18.13 15.89
N CYS A 984 14.62 -18.51 16.61
CA CYS A 984 13.28 -18.71 16.09
C CYS A 984 12.38 -17.59 16.67
N PRO A 985 12.10 -16.53 15.89
CA PRO A 985 11.32 -15.38 16.35
C PRO A 985 9.82 -15.72 16.55
N GLN A 986 9.11 -14.85 17.28
CA GLN A 986 7.67 -15.02 17.52
C GLN A 986 6.87 -15.01 16.20
N LEU A 987 7.23 -14.14 15.27
CA LEU A 987 6.70 -14.12 13.90
C LEU A 987 7.65 -14.83 12.95
N ASP A 988 7.11 -15.68 12.08
CA ASP A 988 7.88 -16.43 11.09
C ASP A 988 8.61 -15.49 10.11
N ALA A 989 9.92 -15.29 10.31
CA ALA A 989 10.73 -14.33 9.59
C ALA A 989 11.53 -14.97 8.43
N PHE A 990 10.88 -15.18 7.29
CA PHE A 990 11.50 -15.61 6.04
C PHE A 990 10.77 -15.01 4.83
N ASP A 991 11.40 -15.05 3.65
CA ASP A 991 10.77 -14.57 2.42
C ASP A 991 9.59 -15.47 2.03
N PRO A 992 8.35 -14.95 1.96
CA PRO A 992 7.19 -15.76 1.61
C PRO A 992 7.22 -16.28 0.17
N LEU A 993 8.00 -15.67 -0.73
CA LEU A 993 8.06 -16.05 -2.15
C LEU A 993 9.03 -17.20 -2.44
N LEU A 994 9.96 -17.49 -1.51
CA LEU A 994 10.87 -18.62 -1.64
C LEU A 994 10.19 -19.93 -1.27
N THR A 995 10.62 -21.03 -1.88
CA THR A 995 10.23 -22.37 -1.41
C THR A 995 10.86 -22.70 -0.06
N ALA A 996 10.32 -23.69 0.65
CA ALA A 996 10.89 -24.14 1.92
C ALA A 996 12.36 -24.60 1.77
N LYS A 997 12.69 -25.33 0.70
CA LYS A 997 14.07 -25.74 0.40
C LYS A 997 14.96 -24.55 0.06
N GLU A 998 14.51 -23.62 -0.78
CA GLU A 998 15.28 -22.42 -1.13
C GLU A 998 15.54 -21.54 0.10
N SER A 999 14.57 -21.45 1.02
CA SER A 999 14.73 -20.72 2.28
C SER A 999 15.85 -21.33 3.12
N LEU A 1000 15.85 -22.65 3.33
CA LEU A 1000 16.91 -23.33 4.08
C LEU A 1000 18.26 -23.21 3.38
N TYR A 1001 18.30 -23.36 2.06
CA TYR A 1001 19.50 -23.19 1.25
C TYR A 1001 20.07 -21.77 1.39
N PHE A 1002 19.21 -20.74 1.33
CA PHE A 1002 19.57 -19.34 1.52
C PHE A 1002 20.16 -19.07 2.91
N PHE A 1003 19.50 -19.51 3.97
CA PHE A 1003 20.01 -19.32 5.34
C PHE A 1003 21.28 -20.14 5.63
N ALA A 1004 21.45 -21.30 5.00
CA ALA A 1004 22.69 -22.07 5.10
C ALA A 1004 23.89 -21.33 4.49
N ARG A 1005 23.69 -20.66 3.34
CA ARG A 1005 24.72 -19.79 2.74
C ARG A 1005 25.06 -18.61 3.63
N LEU A 1006 24.05 -17.94 4.21
CA LEU A 1006 24.28 -16.81 5.12
C LEU A 1006 25.05 -17.20 6.38
N ARG A 1007 24.88 -18.43 6.87
CA ARG A 1007 25.65 -18.98 8.00
C ARG A 1007 27.08 -19.40 7.64
N GLY A 1008 27.50 -19.27 6.38
CA GLY A 1008 28.87 -19.57 5.95
C GLY A 1008 29.17 -21.07 5.78
N ILE A 1009 28.13 -21.91 5.64
CA ILE A 1009 28.29 -23.34 5.35
C ILE A 1009 28.86 -23.52 3.94
N LYS A 1010 29.81 -24.46 3.76
CA LYS A 1010 30.41 -24.75 2.45
C LYS A 1010 29.36 -25.26 1.48
N GLU A 1011 29.38 -24.74 0.24
CA GLU A 1011 28.41 -25.06 -0.82
C GLU A 1011 28.19 -26.57 -1.05
N LYS A 1012 29.24 -27.39 -0.84
CA LYS A 1012 29.16 -28.86 -0.96
C LYS A 1012 28.21 -29.50 0.05
N ASP A 1013 28.11 -28.94 1.26
CA ASP A 1013 27.39 -29.52 2.39
C ASP A 1013 25.96 -28.97 2.50
N ILE A 1014 25.66 -27.84 1.83
CA ILE A 1014 24.36 -27.14 1.93
C ILE A 1014 23.21 -28.03 1.50
N LYS A 1015 23.36 -28.79 0.41
CA LYS A 1015 22.29 -29.68 -0.09
C LYS A 1015 21.94 -30.75 0.95
N GLN A 1016 22.96 -31.34 1.57
CA GLN A 1016 22.77 -32.37 2.60
C GLN A 1016 22.11 -31.79 3.86
N ILE A 1017 22.53 -30.59 4.28
CA ILE A 1017 21.96 -29.91 5.46
C ILE A 1017 20.51 -29.46 5.21
N THR A 1018 20.22 -29.00 3.99
CA THR A 1018 18.86 -28.64 3.58
C THR A 1018 17.93 -29.85 3.64
N GLU A 1019 18.37 -30.98 3.06
CA GLU A 1019 17.58 -32.22 3.09
C GLU A 1019 17.44 -32.77 4.52
N TRP A 1020 18.49 -32.68 5.32
CA TRP A 1020 18.43 -33.01 6.76
C TRP A 1020 17.38 -32.15 7.47
N GLY A 1021 17.34 -30.83 7.25
CA GLY A 1021 16.38 -29.93 7.88
C GLY A 1021 14.94 -30.24 7.49
N ILE A 1022 14.71 -30.50 6.19
CA ILE A 1022 13.40 -30.91 5.66
C ILE A 1022 12.95 -32.25 6.28
N HIS A 1023 13.85 -33.22 6.38
CA HIS A 1023 13.53 -34.54 6.93
C HIS A 1023 13.32 -34.49 8.45
N LYS A 1024 14.17 -33.77 9.19
CA LYS A 1024 14.11 -33.64 10.65
C LYS A 1024 12.80 -33.03 11.11
N LEU A 1025 12.24 -32.07 10.35
CA LEU A 1025 10.99 -31.39 10.69
C LEU A 1025 9.77 -31.88 9.90
N ARG A 1026 9.88 -33.03 9.21
CA ARG A 1026 8.81 -33.67 8.42
C ARG A 1026 8.17 -32.73 7.40
N LEU A 1027 8.99 -31.96 6.69
CA LEU A 1027 8.57 -31.01 5.64
C LEU A 1027 8.70 -31.59 4.21
N ILE A 1028 8.96 -32.90 4.07
CA ILE A 1028 9.26 -33.56 2.77
C ILE A 1028 8.22 -33.22 1.69
N GLN A 1029 6.93 -33.27 2.04
CA GLN A 1029 5.82 -33.01 1.10
C GLN A 1029 5.62 -31.52 0.76
N TYR A 1030 6.26 -30.63 1.53
CA TYR A 1030 6.12 -29.18 1.46
C TYR A 1030 7.41 -28.49 1.01
N GLY A 1031 8.51 -29.24 0.83
CA GLY A 1031 9.84 -28.70 0.53
C GLY A 1031 9.87 -27.82 -0.72
N ASP A 1032 9.14 -28.20 -1.75
CA ASP A 1032 9.09 -27.48 -3.04
C ASP A 1032 7.90 -26.51 -3.14
N ARG A 1033 7.14 -26.31 -2.04
CA ARG A 1033 6.08 -25.32 -2.00
C ARG A 1033 6.62 -23.98 -1.54
N ILE A 1034 6.07 -22.92 -2.13
CA ILE A 1034 6.34 -21.53 -1.73
C ILE A 1034 5.90 -21.32 -0.28
N ALA A 1035 6.71 -20.61 0.50
CA ALA A 1035 6.51 -20.45 1.93
C ALA A 1035 5.19 -19.71 2.28
N TYR A 1036 4.71 -18.85 1.38
CA TYR A 1036 3.39 -18.20 1.47
C TYR A 1036 2.23 -19.20 1.57
N ASP A 1037 2.29 -20.29 0.79
CA ASP A 1037 1.23 -21.31 0.72
C ASP A 1037 1.30 -22.34 1.86
N LEU A 1038 2.36 -22.29 2.68
CA LEU A 1038 2.48 -23.18 3.83
C LEU A 1038 1.45 -22.80 4.91
N SER A 1039 0.89 -23.84 5.55
CA SER A 1039 0.08 -23.65 6.75
C SER A 1039 0.92 -23.02 7.86
N GLY A 1040 0.29 -22.30 8.80
CA GLY A 1040 1.00 -21.66 9.92
C GLY A 1040 1.89 -22.63 10.70
N VAL A 1041 1.42 -23.86 10.94
CA VAL A 1041 2.22 -24.92 11.58
C VAL A 1041 3.47 -25.27 10.76
N ASN A 1042 3.34 -25.39 9.43
CA ASN A 1042 4.47 -25.71 8.56
C ASN A 1042 5.45 -24.53 8.40
N ARG A 1043 4.93 -23.29 8.41
CA ARG A 1043 5.75 -22.07 8.47
C ARG A 1043 6.57 -22.03 9.75
N ARG A 1044 5.95 -22.33 10.89
CA ARG A 1044 6.65 -22.41 12.18
C ARG A 1044 7.69 -23.52 12.20
N LYS A 1045 7.37 -24.71 11.68
CA LYS A 1045 8.36 -25.79 11.48
C LYS A 1045 9.53 -25.33 10.61
N LEU A 1046 9.27 -24.60 9.52
CA LEU A 1046 10.34 -24.04 8.67
C LEU A 1046 11.18 -23.01 9.44
N SER A 1047 10.57 -22.14 10.24
CA SER A 1047 11.28 -21.20 11.12
C SER A 1047 12.19 -21.94 12.12
N THR A 1048 11.68 -23.00 12.75
CA THR A 1048 12.50 -23.87 13.60
C THR A 1048 13.64 -24.50 12.80
N ALA A 1049 13.39 -25.00 11.58
CA ALA A 1049 14.43 -25.56 10.72
C ALA A 1049 15.57 -24.56 10.49
N ILE A 1050 15.23 -23.32 10.14
CA ILE A 1050 16.19 -22.22 9.92
C ILE A 1050 17.02 -21.95 11.17
N SER A 1051 16.42 -21.99 12.36
CA SER A 1051 17.13 -21.78 13.64
C SER A 1051 18.16 -22.87 13.95
N LEU A 1052 18.02 -24.07 13.37
CA LEU A 1052 18.89 -25.22 13.60
C LEU A 1052 20.04 -25.35 12.60
N ILE A 1053 19.97 -24.64 11.47
CA ILE A 1053 21.03 -24.65 10.45
C ILE A 1053 22.34 -24.14 11.05
N GLY A 1054 23.46 -24.72 10.66
CA GLY A 1054 24.79 -24.27 11.11
C GLY A 1054 25.20 -24.76 12.49
N ASN A 1055 24.41 -25.66 13.10
CA ASN A 1055 24.71 -26.31 14.37
C ASN A 1055 25.10 -25.34 15.50
N PRO A 1056 24.22 -24.36 15.85
CA PRO A 1056 24.50 -23.38 16.88
C PRO A 1056 24.62 -24.01 18.27
N SER A 1057 25.48 -23.44 19.12
CA SER A 1057 25.65 -23.86 20.53
C SER A 1057 24.45 -23.51 21.41
N VAL A 1058 23.80 -22.38 21.13
CA VAL A 1058 22.59 -21.90 21.83
C VAL A 1058 21.49 -21.57 20.83
N ILE A 1059 20.27 -22.04 21.11
CA ILE A 1059 19.09 -21.75 20.30
C ILE A 1059 18.07 -21.00 21.14
N PHE A 1060 17.65 -19.82 20.68
CA PHE A 1060 16.58 -19.01 21.24
C PHE A 1060 15.26 -19.28 20.51
N MET A 1061 14.21 -19.63 21.23
CA MET A 1061 12.89 -19.89 20.67
C MET A 1061 11.83 -19.02 21.34
N ASP A 1062 11.27 -18.06 20.61
CA ASP A 1062 10.29 -17.11 21.14
C ASP A 1062 8.87 -17.64 20.92
N GLU A 1063 8.27 -18.19 21.98
CA GLU A 1063 6.96 -18.84 22.01
C GLU A 1063 6.74 -19.86 20.86
N PRO A 1064 7.60 -20.89 20.73
CA PRO A 1064 7.69 -21.71 19.52
C PRO A 1064 6.42 -22.48 19.19
N THR A 1065 5.57 -22.80 20.18
CA THR A 1065 4.39 -23.64 19.98
C THR A 1065 3.05 -22.88 19.97
N THR A 1066 3.08 -21.55 20.05
CA THR A 1066 1.86 -20.72 19.94
C THR A 1066 1.16 -20.97 18.61
N GLY A 1067 -0.15 -21.26 18.65
CA GLY A 1067 -0.98 -21.50 17.47
C GLY A 1067 -0.83 -22.89 16.82
N MET A 1068 -0.06 -23.79 17.42
CA MET A 1068 0.05 -25.19 16.98
C MET A 1068 -1.02 -26.07 17.60
N ASP A 1069 -1.52 -27.04 16.84
CA ASP A 1069 -2.35 -28.10 17.40
C ASP A 1069 -1.54 -29.01 18.35
N PRO A 1070 -2.18 -29.69 19.33
CA PRO A 1070 -1.49 -30.52 20.32
C PRO A 1070 -0.52 -31.55 19.73
N HIS A 1071 -0.85 -32.13 18.58
CA HIS A 1071 0.00 -33.11 17.92
C HIS A 1071 1.26 -32.46 17.32
N ALA A 1072 1.12 -31.36 16.59
CA ALA A 1072 2.24 -30.59 16.06
C ALA A 1072 3.14 -30.02 17.16
N ARG A 1073 2.54 -29.58 18.27
CA ARG A 1073 3.25 -29.10 19.46
C ARG A 1073 4.13 -30.18 20.08
N ARG A 1074 3.59 -31.38 20.34
CA ARG A 1074 4.38 -32.52 20.85
C ARG A 1074 5.48 -32.96 19.89
N PHE A 1075 5.21 -32.94 18.59
CA PHE A 1075 6.25 -33.20 17.59
C PHE A 1075 7.41 -32.20 17.73
N LEU A 1076 7.11 -30.90 17.84
CA LEU A 1076 8.14 -29.88 18.02
C LEU A 1076 8.89 -30.06 19.35
N TRP A 1077 8.17 -30.40 20.43
CA TRP A 1077 8.78 -30.68 21.71
C TRP A 1077 9.77 -31.85 21.65
N ASN A 1078 9.39 -32.94 20.99
CA ASN A 1078 10.27 -34.09 20.78
C ASN A 1078 11.51 -33.70 19.95
N CYS A 1079 11.35 -32.83 18.94
CA CYS A 1079 12.49 -32.29 18.20
C CYS A 1079 13.43 -31.50 19.11
N ILE A 1080 12.90 -30.60 19.96
CA ILE A 1080 13.68 -29.79 20.90
C ILE A 1080 14.40 -30.69 21.92
N ASN A 1081 13.71 -31.66 22.50
CA ASN A 1081 14.29 -32.61 23.46
C ASN A 1081 15.44 -33.41 22.84
N ASN A 1082 15.31 -33.84 21.58
CA ASN A 1082 16.40 -34.51 20.86
C ASN A 1082 17.60 -33.57 20.64
N ILE A 1083 17.37 -32.29 20.36
CA ILE A 1083 18.45 -31.29 20.19
C ILE A 1083 19.20 -31.07 21.51
N VAL A 1084 18.47 -31.01 22.62
CA VAL A 1084 19.06 -30.87 23.96
C VAL A 1084 19.86 -32.13 24.33
N LYS A 1085 19.35 -33.32 24.00
CA LYS A 1085 20.06 -34.61 24.15
C LYS A 1085 21.35 -34.69 23.31
N ASP A 1086 21.38 -34.05 22.15
CA ASP A 1086 22.60 -33.89 21.33
C ASP A 1086 23.64 -32.93 21.97
N GLY A 1087 23.36 -32.37 23.16
CA GLY A 1087 24.27 -31.52 23.91
C GLY A 1087 24.16 -30.02 23.61
N ARG A 1088 23.07 -29.57 22.95
CA ARG A 1088 22.84 -28.15 22.63
C ARG A 1088 21.98 -27.47 23.69
N SER A 1089 22.24 -26.19 23.93
CA SER A 1089 21.48 -25.41 24.92
C SER A 1089 20.31 -24.71 24.25
N VAL A 1090 19.12 -24.78 24.86
CA VAL A 1090 17.91 -24.14 24.33
C VAL A 1090 17.37 -23.17 25.37
N VAL A 1091 17.14 -21.92 24.97
CA VAL A 1091 16.41 -20.95 25.79
C VAL A 1091 15.10 -20.62 25.11
N LEU A 1092 13.98 -20.83 25.80
CA LEU A 1092 12.66 -20.56 25.25
C LEU A 1092 11.88 -19.56 26.10
N THR A 1093 11.08 -18.73 25.45
CA THR A 1093 10.04 -17.95 26.12
C THR A 1093 8.73 -18.72 26.00
N SER A 1094 7.96 -18.76 27.08
CA SER A 1094 6.60 -19.27 27.02
C SER A 1094 5.70 -18.52 27.99
N HIS A 1095 4.41 -18.56 27.72
CA HIS A 1095 3.34 -18.23 28.68
C HIS A 1095 2.64 -19.49 29.18
N SER A 1096 2.92 -20.67 28.59
CA SER A 1096 2.34 -21.95 28.95
C SER A 1096 3.24 -22.71 29.92
N MET A 1097 2.71 -23.01 31.10
CA MET A 1097 3.41 -23.84 32.09
C MET A 1097 3.63 -25.27 31.58
N GLU A 1098 2.71 -25.78 30.74
CA GLU A 1098 2.80 -27.12 30.15
C GLU A 1098 4.03 -27.27 29.25
N GLU A 1099 4.30 -26.25 28.42
CA GLU A 1099 5.48 -26.22 27.56
C GLU A 1099 6.78 -26.17 28.36
N CYS A 1100 6.81 -25.33 29.40
CA CYS A 1100 7.94 -25.27 30.33
C CYS A 1100 8.15 -26.62 31.03
N GLU A 1101 7.08 -27.28 31.44
CA GLU A 1101 7.14 -28.56 32.15
C GLU A 1101 7.63 -29.71 31.26
N ALA A 1102 7.20 -29.75 30.00
CA ALA A 1102 7.58 -30.79 29.05
C ALA A 1102 9.03 -30.65 28.54
N LEU A 1103 9.57 -29.43 28.50
CA LEU A 1103 10.85 -29.14 27.85
C LEU A 1103 11.99 -28.78 28.80
N CYS A 1104 11.70 -28.03 29.86
CA CYS A 1104 12.74 -27.30 30.58
C CYS A 1104 13.16 -28.01 31.85
N ASN A 1105 14.46 -28.00 32.14
CA ASN A 1105 14.99 -28.50 33.41
C ASN A 1105 14.94 -27.42 34.49
N ARG A 1106 14.98 -26.15 34.06
CA ARG A 1106 15.01 -24.97 34.91
C ARG A 1106 14.23 -23.84 34.25
N LEU A 1107 13.46 -23.09 35.03
CA LEU A 1107 12.68 -21.95 34.54
C LEU A 1107 12.85 -20.74 35.45
N ALA A 1108 12.63 -19.56 34.89
CA ALA A 1108 12.58 -18.28 35.61
C ALA A 1108 11.24 -17.60 35.36
N ILE A 1109 10.58 -17.18 36.45
CA ILE A 1109 9.32 -16.43 36.38
C ILE A 1109 9.63 -14.93 36.39
N MET A 1110 9.18 -14.24 35.34
CA MET A 1110 9.40 -12.83 35.10
C MET A 1110 8.11 -12.03 35.27
N VAL A 1111 8.16 -10.96 36.08
CA VAL A 1111 7.03 -10.07 36.34
C VAL A 1111 7.51 -8.63 36.28
N SER A 1112 6.87 -7.81 35.45
CA SER A 1112 7.18 -6.37 35.30
C SER A 1112 8.67 -6.07 35.09
N GLY A 1113 9.34 -6.83 34.22
CA GLY A 1113 10.75 -6.59 33.88
C GLY A 1113 11.78 -7.27 34.79
N ARG A 1114 11.38 -7.91 35.90
CA ARG A 1114 12.29 -8.53 36.88
C ARG A 1114 12.03 -10.03 37.06
N PHE A 1115 13.07 -10.78 37.39
CA PHE A 1115 12.92 -12.17 37.84
C PHE A 1115 12.40 -12.20 39.28
N LYS A 1116 11.29 -12.90 39.49
CA LYS A 1116 10.70 -13.09 40.81
C LYS A 1116 11.22 -14.35 41.48
N CYS A 1117 11.19 -15.48 40.78
CA CYS A 1117 11.72 -16.75 41.25
C CYS A 1117 12.36 -17.51 40.08
N MET A 1118 13.27 -18.44 40.40
CA MET A 1118 13.99 -19.25 39.42
C MET A 1118 14.39 -20.58 40.05
N GLY A 1119 14.25 -21.68 39.32
CA GLY A 1119 14.57 -23.00 39.84
C GLY A 1119 14.13 -24.12 38.91
N SER A 1120 14.23 -25.36 39.39
CA SER A 1120 13.58 -26.50 38.70
C SER A 1120 12.06 -26.37 38.84
N ILE A 1121 11.32 -27.00 37.93
CA ILE A 1121 9.85 -26.97 37.93
C ILE A 1121 9.29 -27.48 39.27
N GLN A 1122 9.80 -28.60 39.76
CA GLN A 1122 9.35 -29.20 41.02
C GLN A 1122 9.67 -28.31 42.23
N HIS A 1123 10.87 -27.71 42.28
CA HIS A 1123 11.24 -26.76 43.33
C HIS A 1123 10.28 -25.56 43.38
N LEU A 1124 9.86 -25.06 42.22
CA LEU A 1124 8.91 -23.95 42.14
C LEU A 1124 7.45 -24.37 42.42
N LYS A 1125 7.06 -25.63 42.17
CA LYS A 1125 5.71 -26.14 42.50
C LYS A 1125 5.54 -26.45 43.99
N ASN A 1126 6.60 -26.90 44.66
CA ASN A 1126 6.58 -27.28 46.08
C ASN A 1126 6.61 -26.08 47.04
N ARG A 1127 6.85 -24.88 46.51
CA ARG A 1127 7.04 -23.64 47.25
C ARG A 1127 5.84 -22.73 47.06
#